data_AF-A0A3D1CRX8-F1
#
_entry.id   AF-A0A3D1CRX8-F1
#
_cell.length_a   1.000
_cell.length_b   1.000
_cell.length_c   1.000
_cell.angle_alpha   90.00
_cell.angle_beta   90.00
_cell.angle_gamma   90.00
#
_symmetry.space_group_name_H-M   'P 1'
#
loop_
_entity.id
_entity.type
_entity.pdbx_description
1 polymer ?
#
loop_
_entity_poly.entity_id
_entity_poly.type
_entity_poly.pdbx_seq_one_letter_code
_entity_poly.pdbx_strand_id
1 'polypeptide(L)'
;MPSFVELRRDFPRLKFSQILAQMIGNDLCLQFEFELEAVKPELSRKFRPQLVIHQVPIATTEWLKTPRAQQYFLNLGLIELVSYWKATCSPEVVIAAGWLDSAALEWWRETWLQGLGEFFFQNQIDPSQTDLLRFRVSAEAQNCQSGPSPEKPTASEKILVPVGGGKDSSAMLGWLAEIHQPFGAFLLEPHSPGGRAVINLSQASETLTATRTLDPQLLELNRAGFLNGHTPFSAYLGWVSVMVAEIFGYSQVVVANEQSANEANTTFHGQVINHQYSKTTGYEARFRDYLARQITPKTELSHSHDQTPSYFSLWRPLHELQIAKIFSHYPQFFPMFRSCNLGQQQNVWCHQCAKCVFVYTLLAPFLPAKTLQQQIFDHDLFADVALVPLWKQLLGFEAHKPFECVGTQAEVLSALAAVIQNYLGSEFQKAPPDLKTNLPAALAALWQETAIRQALITAIPINQFLGEWINPHFLPEYLELKLRQTIAELAQNQTQPSPKLLKAWRQHPAVWKLRGQKLAILGLGREGWATYQWLRQVLPTQPLVLGDVKPLSQLASHWQTALAADPLANFWGGPRFLELVCQPTQNPANRPDYLLVTPGLRTDQPAIQAALAAGSQLHSQTQLFFELCPGKIIGVTGTKGKSTTSSLIYHVLIENSLPAVLVGNIGTPALSRLGEITPQTWVVMELSCHQLQHLTLSPHIAVIQNITSEHLDYYPNTAAYVTAKSAIAKWQTADDRVIFAPELATPSAMAALGKAKPLTFRVTNRAGAATHPSATPESPRVWLADDQFWLAKAATPLEGQAVIAIKDLPLLGHHNLYNVAPAIIVGAELGLSPFQIAAAIKTFQTLPHRLQKVAEIADVIYYDDSLSTTPEATMAGLQSFQGQWLILLAGGYERHQDFGELAGVILKTQVRAVVLFPTTGIRLWQAIKTAWKNLEPYAAKLGMALPAHAEVATMTEAIAAARKFLPESKTNPQKSTGEAKIAVKIKNQKAVVLLSPASASFNTFKDYHDRGLKFQEAVTI
;
A
#
# COMPACT_ATOMS: atom_id res chain seq x y z
N MET A 1 39.87 21.89 -21.32
CA MET A 1 38.59 22.62 -21.40
C MET A 1 38.87 24.06 -21.03
N PRO A 2 38.31 25.04 -21.74
CA PRO A 2 38.52 26.45 -21.43
C PRO A 2 37.95 26.78 -20.04
N SER A 3 38.67 27.57 -19.25
CA SER A 3 38.23 27.96 -17.91
C SER A 3 37.14 29.04 -17.95
N PHE A 4 36.37 29.17 -16.86
CA PHE A 4 35.35 30.23 -16.70
C PHE A 4 35.92 31.63 -16.99
N VAL A 5 37.12 31.93 -16.49
CA VAL A 5 37.77 33.24 -16.67
C VAL A 5 38.16 33.47 -18.13
N GLU A 6 38.68 32.45 -18.82
CA GLU A 6 39.05 32.54 -20.24
C GLU A 6 37.83 32.74 -21.13
N LEU A 7 36.77 31.94 -20.93
CA LEU A 7 35.53 32.07 -21.70
C LEU A 7 34.89 33.45 -21.54
N ARG A 8 34.81 33.95 -20.31
CA ARG A 8 34.25 35.27 -20.01
C ARG A 8 35.05 36.41 -20.64
N ARG A 9 36.39 36.28 -20.65
CA ARG A 9 37.30 37.25 -21.28
C ARG A 9 37.18 37.20 -22.81
N ASP A 10 37.18 36.01 -23.38
CA ASP A 10 37.23 35.81 -24.83
C ASP A 10 35.86 36.08 -25.49
N PHE A 11 34.77 35.97 -24.72
CA PHE A 11 33.39 36.24 -25.15
C PHE A 11 32.71 37.27 -24.23
N PRO A 12 33.07 38.57 -24.32
CA PRO A 12 32.66 39.59 -23.37
C PRO A 12 31.17 39.98 -23.49
N ARG A 13 30.49 39.63 -24.59
CA ARG A 13 29.11 40.04 -24.80
C ARG A 13 28.28 38.94 -25.48
N LEU A 14 27.05 38.80 -24.99
CA LEU A 14 25.99 38.04 -25.66
C LEU A 14 24.84 38.98 -25.98
N LYS A 15 24.43 39.05 -27.24
CA LYS A 15 23.39 39.97 -27.72
C LYS A 15 22.15 39.21 -28.17
N PHE A 16 20.99 39.55 -27.61
CA PHE A 16 19.70 39.15 -28.15
C PHE A 16 19.28 40.14 -29.23
N SER A 17 19.56 39.78 -30.48
CA SER A 17 19.53 40.69 -31.62
C SER A 17 18.16 40.90 -32.23
N GLN A 18 17.41 39.82 -32.46
CA GLN A 18 16.14 39.88 -33.19
C GLN A 18 15.20 38.73 -32.79
N ILE A 19 13.90 38.98 -32.95
CA ILE A 19 12.82 37.98 -32.90
C ILE A 19 12.21 37.89 -34.30
N LEU A 20 12.07 36.68 -34.82
CA LEU A 20 11.32 36.39 -36.04
C LEU A 20 10.09 35.57 -35.66
N ALA A 21 8.91 36.14 -35.87
CA ALA A 21 7.64 35.47 -35.63
C ALA A 21 6.88 35.34 -36.95
N GLN A 22 6.52 34.12 -37.33
CA GLN A 22 5.80 33.85 -38.57
C GLN A 22 4.78 32.74 -38.40
N MET A 23 3.65 32.86 -39.10
CA MET A 23 2.67 31.78 -39.23
C MET A 23 3.04 30.91 -40.44
N ILE A 24 3.21 29.60 -40.23
CA ILE A 24 3.37 28.60 -41.29
C ILE A 24 2.18 27.65 -41.22
N GLY A 25 1.22 27.80 -42.15
CA GLY A 25 -0.06 27.12 -42.03
C GLY A 25 -0.78 27.57 -40.75
N ASN A 26 -1.07 26.62 -39.85
CA ASN A 26 -1.66 26.89 -38.54
C ASN A 26 -0.62 26.91 -37.41
N ASP A 27 0.67 26.86 -37.70
CA ASP A 27 1.72 26.83 -36.67
C ASP A 27 2.38 28.21 -36.52
N LEU A 28 2.55 28.65 -35.28
CA LEU A 28 3.31 29.87 -34.95
C LEU A 28 4.77 29.48 -34.72
N CYS A 29 5.64 29.88 -35.64
CA CYS A 29 7.08 29.69 -35.54
C CYS A 29 7.75 30.95 -35.00
N LEU A 30 8.34 30.85 -33.81
CA LEU A 30 9.21 31.85 -33.22
C LEU A 30 10.67 31.40 -33.35
N GLN A 31 11.50 32.27 -33.91
CA GLN A 31 12.95 32.09 -33.95
C GLN A 31 13.60 33.28 -33.24
N PHE A 32 14.53 33.00 -32.33
CA PHE A 32 15.29 34.02 -31.61
C PHE A 32 16.71 34.06 -32.15
N GLU A 33 17.24 35.24 -32.46
CA GLU A 33 18.62 35.38 -32.92
C GLU A 33 19.53 35.90 -31.80
N PHE A 34 20.48 35.07 -31.39
CA PHE A 34 21.47 35.41 -30.36
C PHE A 34 22.86 35.49 -30.97
N GLU A 35 23.58 36.58 -30.71
CA GLU A 35 24.93 36.82 -31.22
C GLU A 35 25.93 36.78 -30.06
N LEU A 36 26.78 35.75 -30.03
CA LEU A 36 27.87 35.64 -29.08
C LEU A 36 29.09 36.34 -29.68
N GLU A 37 29.42 37.51 -29.14
CA GLU A 37 30.51 38.36 -29.61
C GLU A 37 31.82 37.96 -28.92
N ALA A 38 32.78 37.53 -29.73
CA ALA A 38 34.13 37.21 -29.27
C ALA A 38 35.10 38.37 -29.49
N VAL A 39 36.13 38.47 -28.66
CA VAL A 39 37.26 39.41 -28.86
C VAL A 39 37.94 39.15 -30.21
N LYS A 40 38.00 37.88 -30.61
CA LYS A 40 38.47 37.43 -31.93
C LYS A 40 37.25 37.21 -32.84
N PRO A 41 37.00 38.07 -33.85
CA PRO A 41 35.76 38.03 -34.63
C PRO A 41 35.43 36.67 -35.26
N GLU A 42 36.44 35.88 -35.63
CA GLU A 42 36.30 34.53 -36.20
C GLU A 42 35.71 33.49 -35.23
N LEU A 43 35.79 33.77 -33.93
CA LEU A 43 35.21 32.92 -32.88
C LEU A 43 33.77 33.30 -32.55
N SER A 44 33.28 34.44 -33.03
CA SER A 44 31.89 34.85 -32.83
C SER A 44 30.92 33.83 -33.42
N ARG A 45 29.74 33.70 -32.79
CA ARG A 45 28.70 32.74 -33.18
C ARG A 45 27.34 33.40 -33.23
N LYS A 46 26.47 32.90 -34.10
CA LYS A 46 25.05 33.27 -34.13
C LYS A 46 24.22 32.03 -33.87
N PHE A 47 23.34 32.08 -32.88
CA PHE A 47 22.42 31.02 -32.56
C PHE A 47 20.99 31.40 -32.98
N ARG A 48 20.24 30.40 -33.43
CA ARG A 48 18.86 30.52 -33.92
C ARG A 48 17.96 29.42 -33.32
N PRO A 49 17.78 29.36 -31.99
CA PRO A 49 16.75 28.49 -31.41
C PRO A 49 15.36 28.81 -31.94
N GLN A 50 14.52 27.78 -31.95
CA GLN A 50 13.14 27.87 -32.43
C GLN A 50 12.16 27.32 -31.40
N LEU A 51 11.00 27.96 -31.32
CA LEU A 51 9.81 27.48 -30.63
C LEU A 51 8.65 27.48 -31.64
N VAL A 52 8.02 26.32 -31.83
CA VAL A 52 6.86 26.18 -32.71
C VAL A 52 5.64 25.83 -31.86
N ILE A 53 4.59 26.64 -31.92
CA ILE A 53 3.30 26.34 -31.29
C ILE A 53 2.36 25.85 -32.38
N HIS A 54 1.81 24.66 -32.17
CA HIS A 54 1.04 23.97 -33.20
C HIS A 54 -0.45 24.33 -33.13
N GLN A 55 -1.11 24.34 -34.29
CA GLN A 55 -2.58 24.48 -34.39
C GLN A 55 -3.16 25.78 -33.79
N VAL A 56 -2.44 26.88 -33.93
CA VAL A 56 -2.89 28.22 -33.51
C VAL A 56 -4.15 28.63 -34.29
N PRO A 57 -5.21 29.11 -33.62
CA PRO A 57 -6.43 29.56 -34.29
C PRO A 57 -6.18 30.76 -35.22
N ILE A 58 -6.82 30.76 -36.40
CA ILE A 58 -6.69 31.85 -37.41
C ILE A 58 -7.06 33.22 -36.81
N ALA A 59 -8.06 33.26 -35.93
CA ALA A 59 -8.50 34.47 -35.25
C ALA A 59 -7.39 35.15 -34.41
N THR A 60 -6.35 34.40 -34.03
CA THR A 60 -5.23 34.89 -33.22
C THR A 60 -4.17 35.63 -34.05
N THR A 61 -4.25 35.62 -35.38
CA THR A 61 -3.23 36.24 -36.26
C THR A 61 -3.09 37.75 -36.07
N GLU A 62 -4.19 38.46 -35.78
CA GLU A 62 -4.13 39.90 -35.48
C GLU A 62 -3.54 40.18 -34.09
N TRP A 63 -3.77 39.30 -33.11
CA TRP A 63 -3.16 39.41 -31.78
C TRP A 63 -1.63 39.33 -31.84
N LEU A 64 -1.05 38.53 -32.75
CA LEU A 64 0.41 38.39 -32.90
C LEU A 64 1.13 39.70 -33.26
N LYS A 65 0.42 40.66 -33.85
CA LYS A 65 0.95 41.97 -34.24
C LYS A 65 0.93 42.99 -33.09
N THR A 66 0.31 42.64 -31.95
CA THR A 66 0.12 43.57 -30.84
C THR A 66 1.38 43.74 -29.99
N PRO A 67 1.55 44.89 -29.30
CA PRO A 67 2.64 45.07 -28.35
C PRO A 67 2.68 44.00 -27.24
N ARG A 68 1.51 43.50 -26.82
CA ARG A 68 1.39 42.44 -25.81
C ARG A 68 1.98 41.11 -26.31
N ALA A 69 1.71 40.71 -27.55
CA ALA A 69 2.33 39.53 -28.15
C ALA A 69 3.84 39.69 -28.29
N GLN A 70 4.32 40.87 -28.72
CA GLN A 70 5.76 41.15 -28.80
C GLN A 70 6.45 41.07 -27.42
N GLN A 71 5.78 41.50 -26.35
CA GLN A 71 6.29 41.33 -24.99
C GLN A 71 6.38 39.86 -24.57
N TYR A 72 5.42 39.00 -24.95
CA TYR A 72 5.56 37.56 -24.73
C TYR A 72 6.77 36.98 -25.48
N PHE A 73 6.96 37.36 -26.76
CA PHE A 73 8.07 36.86 -27.55
C PHE A 73 9.42 37.30 -27.00
N LEU A 74 9.53 38.56 -26.56
CA LEU A 74 10.73 39.08 -25.92
C LEU A 74 11.09 38.30 -24.65
N ASN A 75 10.11 38.07 -23.78
CA ASN A 75 10.32 37.35 -22.53
C ASN A 75 10.63 35.86 -22.74
N LEU A 76 10.02 35.23 -23.74
CA LEU A 76 10.39 33.87 -24.16
C LEU A 76 11.82 33.78 -24.67
N GLY A 77 12.24 34.75 -25.49
CA GLY A 77 13.61 34.83 -25.96
C GLY A 77 14.61 35.02 -24.81
N LEU A 78 14.26 35.80 -23.79
CA LEU A 78 15.11 36.00 -22.61
C LEU A 78 15.28 34.72 -21.78
N ILE A 79 14.23 33.95 -21.52
CA ILE A 79 14.40 32.66 -20.81
C ILE A 79 15.12 31.62 -21.68
N GLU A 80 14.95 31.65 -23.00
CA GLU A 80 15.71 30.78 -23.93
C GLU A 80 17.21 31.13 -23.93
N LEU A 81 17.54 32.44 -23.89
CA LEU A 81 18.90 32.98 -23.92
C LEU A 81 19.80 32.44 -22.80
N VAL A 82 19.21 32.07 -21.66
CA VAL A 82 19.92 31.44 -20.53
C VAL A 82 20.75 30.23 -20.99
N SER A 83 20.21 29.40 -21.89
CA SER A 83 20.89 28.19 -22.37
C SER A 83 22.20 28.52 -23.09
N TYR A 84 22.26 29.69 -23.74
CA TYR A 84 23.39 30.16 -24.53
C TYR A 84 24.37 30.99 -23.71
N TRP A 85 23.86 31.82 -22.80
CA TRP A 85 24.69 32.62 -21.90
C TRP A 85 25.62 31.76 -21.05
N LYS A 86 25.12 30.64 -20.52
CA LYS A 86 25.91 29.75 -19.67
C LYS A 86 27.15 29.20 -20.35
N ALA A 87 27.15 29.06 -21.68
CA ALA A 87 28.30 28.50 -22.40
C ALA A 87 29.58 29.32 -22.14
N THR A 88 29.43 30.63 -21.90
CA THR A 88 30.56 31.56 -21.74
C THR A 88 30.49 32.45 -20.51
N CYS A 89 29.33 32.53 -19.85
CA CYS A 89 29.05 33.48 -18.77
C CYS A 89 29.45 34.91 -19.12
N SER A 90 29.08 35.37 -20.33
CA SER A 90 29.43 36.70 -20.83
C SER A 90 29.02 37.82 -19.83
N PRO A 91 29.92 38.76 -19.48
CA PRO A 91 29.63 39.84 -18.53
C PRO A 91 28.42 40.70 -18.89
N GLU A 92 28.31 41.03 -20.17
CA GLU A 92 27.27 41.92 -20.70
C GLU A 92 26.29 41.12 -21.56
N VAL A 93 25.00 41.24 -21.24
CA VAL A 93 23.91 40.77 -22.08
C VAL A 93 23.19 41.97 -22.68
N VAL A 94 23.25 42.11 -24.01
CA VAL A 94 22.64 43.24 -24.72
C VAL A 94 21.32 42.82 -25.34
N ILE A 95 20.24 43.53 -25.01
CA ILE A 95 18.89 43.31 -25.51
C ILE A 95 18.62 44.33 -26.61
N ALA A 96 18.61 43.86 -27.86
CA ALA A 96 18.25 44.66 -29.04
C ALA A 96 16.91 44.27 -29.65
N ALA A 97 16.42 43.05 -29.35
CA ALA A 97 15.17 42.54 -29.88
C ALA A 97 13.89 43.20 -29.33
N GLY A 98 13.99 44.03 -28.29
CA GLY A 98 12.87 44.73 -27.69
C GLY A 98 13.24 45.54 -26.45
N TRP A 99 12.27 46.26 -25.91
CA TRP A 99 12.47 47.16 -24.77
C TRP A 99 12.03 46.52 -23.44
N LEU A 100 12.81 46.78 -22.38
CA LEU A 100 12.50 46.48 -20.98
C LEU A 100 12.88 47.67 -20.10
N ASP A 101 12.05 47.95 -19.08
CA ASP A 101 12.38 48.93 -18.06
C ASP A 101 13.41 48.40 -17.03
N SER A 102 13.92 49.29 -16.18
CA SER A 102 14.92 48.92 -15.17
C SER A 102 14.43 47.87 -14.17
N ALA A 103 13.14 47.88 -13.82
CA ALA A 103 12.56 46.89 -12.93
C ALA A 103 12.51 45.49 -13.56
N ALA A 104 12.19 45.42 -14.86
CA ALA A 104 12.19 44.19 -15.62
C ALA A 104 13.61 43.64 -15.83
N LEU A 105 14.59 44.51 -16.08
CA LEU A 105 16.00 44.11 -16.17
C LEU A 105 16.51 43.52 -14.85
N GLU A 106 16.20 44.15 -13.72
CA GLU A 106 16.59 43.61 -12.41
C GLU A 106 15.86 42.30 -12.10
N TRP A 107 14.58 42.18 -12.46
CA TRP A 107 13.84 40.93 -12.30
C TRP A 107 14.48 39.78 -13.08
N TRP A 108 14.90 40.02 -14.33
CA TRP A 108 15.59 39.02 -15.15
C TRP A 108 16.98 38.68 -14.60
N ARG A 109 17.72 39.68 -14.12
CA ARG A 109 19.01 39.48 -13.44
C ARG A 109 18.86 38.55 -12.24
N GLU A 110 17.95 38.86 -11.34
CA GLU A 110 17.73 38.02 -10.15
C GLU A 110 17.21 36.62 -10.52
N THR A 111 16.30 36.51 -11.50
CA THR A 111 15.75 35.23 -11.95
C THR A 111 16.83 34.31 -12.53
N TRP A 112 17.77 34.87 -13.31
CA TRP A 112 18.90 34.12 -13.85
C TRP A 112 19.85 33.71 -12.74
N LEU A 113 20.26 34.64 -11.86
CA LEU A 113 21.23 34.35 -10.81
C LEU A 113 20.71 33.28 -9.82
N GLN A 114 19.44 33.37 -9.43
CA GLN A 114 18.81 32.40 -8.53
C GLN A 114 18.51 31.07 -9.23
N GLY A 115 18.00 31.11 -10.47
CA GLY A 115 17.67 29.92 -11.26
C GLY A 115 18.89 29.10 -11.72
N LEU A 116 20.08 29.71 -11.72
CA LEU A 116 21.34 29.08 -12.10
C LEU A 116 22.22 28.68 -10.92
N GLY A 117 21.68 28.67 -9.69
CA GLY A 117 22.44 28.31 -8.50
C GLY A 117 23.19 26.97 -8.58
N GLU A 118 22.54 25.90 -9.07
CA GLU A 118 23.21 24.61 -9.28
C GLU A 118 24.32 24.69 -10.34
N PHE A 119 24.08 25.42 -11.43
CA PHE A 119 25.09 25.62 -12.47
C PHE A 119 26.34 26.31 -11.91
N PHE A 120 26.17 27.34 -11.10
CA PHE A 120 27.28 28.03 -10.43
C PHE A 120 28.03 27.12 -9.46
N PHE A 121 27.29 26.34 -8.65
CA PHE A 121 27.87 25.37 -7.73
C PHE A 121 28.70 24.31 -8.46
N GLN A 122 28.14 23.68 -9.50
CA GLN A 122 28.81 22.62 -10.26
C GLN A 122 30.08 23.10 -10.97
N ASN A 123 30.04 24.33 -11.49
CA ASN A 123 31.17 24.92 -12.21
C ASN A 123 32.11 25.73 -11.30
N GLN A 124 31.90 25.74 -9.97
CA GLN A 124 32.69 26.48 -8.98
C GLN A 124 32.80 27.99 -9.29
N ILE A 125 31.69 28.57 -9.76
CA ILE A 125 31.59 30.00 -10.11
C ILE A 125 30.98 30.74 -8.92
N ASP A 126 31.64 31.78 -8.41
CA ASP A 126 31.11 32.61 -7.32
C ASP A 126 29.95 33.50 -7.81
N PRO A 127 28.70 33.24 -7.39
CA PRO A 127 27.53 34.02 -7.82
C PRO A 127 27.45 35.41 -7.17
N SER A 128 28.31 35.74 -6.20
CA SER A 128 28.32 37.04 -5.51
C SER A 128 29.09 38.13 -6.26
N GLN A 129 29.79 37.78 -7.34
CA GLN A 129 30.54 38.73 -8.16
C GLN A 129 29.62 39.81 -8.74
N THR A 130 29.93 41.09 -8.44
CA THR A 130 29.08 42.24 -8.80
C THR A 130 29.01 42.50 -10.31
N ASP A 131 30.00 42.03 -11.06
CA ASP A 131 30.06 42.14 -12.52
C ASP A 131 29.52 40.91 -13.24
N LEU A 132 29.12 39.84 -12.53
CA LEU A 132 28.82 38.52 -13.12
C LEU A 132 27.83 38.57 -14.29
N LEU A 133 26.75 39.37 -14.16
CA LEU A 133 25.74 39.54 -15.18
C LEU A 133 25.22 40.99 -15.15
N ARG A 134 25.35 41.69 -16.27
CA ARG A 134 24.75 43.00 -16.50
C ARG A 134 23.90 42.97 -17.75
N PHE A 135 22.64 43.35 -17.62
CA PHE A 135 21.77 43.58 -18.78
C PHE A 135 21.87 45.02 -19.25
N ARG A 136 21.78 45.20 -20.56
CA ARG A 136 21.70 46.51 -21.21
C ARG A 136 20.73 46.47 -22.37
N VAL A 137 19.83 47.45 -22.47
CA VAL A 137 18.99 47.65 -23.65
C VAL A 137 19.76 48.50 -24.68
N SER A 138 19.76 48.06 -25.94
CA SER A 138 20.40 48.80 -27.05
C SER A 138 19.72 50.15 -27.30
N ALA A 139 20.44 51.11 -27.91
CA ALA A 139 19.88 52.42 -28.20
C ALA A 139 18.73 52.34 -29.23
N GLU A 140 18.83 51.38 -30.14
CA GLU A 140 17.85 51.11 -31.19
C GLU A 140 16.51 50.60 -30.60
N ALA A 141 16.57 49.82 -29.52
CA ALA A 141 15.40 49.30 -28.82
C ALA A 141 14.72 50.32 -27.89
N GLN A 142 15.35 51.46 -27.58
CA GLN A 142 14.78 52.49 -26.69
C GLN A 142 13.59 53.24 -27.29
N ASN A 143 13.38 53.17 -28.60
CA ASN A 143 12.28 53.85 -29.30
C ASN A 143 10.98 53.02 -29.41
N CYS A 144 10.97 51.77 -28.92
CA CYS A 144 9.79 50.90 -28.93
C CYS A 144 8.96 51.08 -27.65
N GLN A 145 8.17 52.16 -27.55
CA GLN A 145 7.19 52.33 -26.48
C GLN A 145 5.85 51.64 -26.76
N SER A 146 5.19 51.19 -25.70
CA SER A 146 3.92 50.46 -25.71
C SER A 146 2.75 51.31 -26.19
N GLY A 147 2.05 50.84 -27.24
CA GLY A 147 0.75 51.35 -27.67
C GLY A 147 -0.42 50.52 -27.11
N PRO A 148 -1.66 51.03 -27.17
CA PRO A 148 -2.85 50.29 -26.73
C PRO A 148 -3.05 49.00 -27.55
N SER A 149 -3.54 47.96 -26.89
CA SER A 149 -3.81 46.65 -27.50
C SER A 149 -5.29 46.54 -27.89
N PRO A 150 -5.64 46.00 -29.07
CA PRO A 150 -7.02 45.70 -29.44
C PRO A 150 -7.62 44.58 -28.57
N GLU A 151 -8.96 44.49 -28.59
CA GLU A 151 -9.76 43.56 -27.78
C GLU A 151 -9.41 42.08 -28.04
N LYS A 152 -9.37 41.31 -26.94
CA LYS A 152 -8.98 39.90 -26.85
C LYS A 152 -10.11 38.95 -27.34
N PRO A 153 -9.78 37.72 -27.78
CA PRO A 153 -10.73 36.60 -27.77
C PRO A 153 -11.35 36.39 -26.37
N THR A 154 -12.64 36.09 -26.28
CA THR A 154 -13.36 35.97 -25.01
C THR A 154 -12.72 34.89 -24.11
N ALA A 155 -12.22 35.29 -22.94
CA ALA A 155 -11.60 34.35 -22.01
C ALA A 155 -12.65 33.39 -21.42
N SER A 156 -12.37 32.09 -21.51
CA SER A 156 -13.18 31.06 -20.86
C SER A 156 -12.64 30.75 -19.46
N GLU A 157 -13.48 30.26 -18.54
CA GLU A 157 -13.04 29.79 -17.21
C GLU A 157 -12.18 28.51 -17.25
N LYS A 158 -11.66 28.12 -18.43
CA LYS A 158 -10.89 26.90 -18.65
C LYS A 158 -9.48 26.99 -18.06
N ILE A 159 -9.01 25.87 -17.54
CA ILE A 159 -7.67 25.66 -16.99
C ILE A 159 -6.78 24.99 -18.04
N LEU A 160 -5.58 25.54 -18.25
CA LEU A 160 -4.52 24.90 -19.02
C LEU A 160 -3.50 24.26 -18.07
N VAL A 161 -3.22 22.98 -18.28
CA VAL A 161 -2.30 22.19 -17.45
C VAL A 161 -1.07 21.79 -18.26
N PRO A 162 0.12 22.36 -18.02
CA PRO A 162 1.37 21.81 -18.58
C PRO A 162 1.69 20.44 -17.97
N VAL A 163 2.00 19.46 -18.83
CA VAL A 163 2.22 18.07 -18.41
C VAL A 163 3.65 17.63 -18.71
N GLY A 164 4.38 17.24 -17.66
CA GLY A 164 5.74 16.68 -17.77
C GLY A 164 5.81 15.16 -17.81
N GLY A 165 4.73 14.46 -17.40
CA GLY A 165 4.67 12.99 -17.34
C GLY A 165 5.15 12.36 -16.03
N GLY A 166 5.41 13.18 -15.00
CA GLY A 166 5.78 12.73 -13.66
C GLY A 166 4.58 12.46 -12.75
N LYS A 167 4.86 12.02 -11.51
CA LYS A 167 3.88 11.77 -10.44
C LYS A 167 2.92 12.95 -10.26
N ASP A 168 3.47 14.15 -10.10
CA ASP A 168 2.71 15.31 -9.62
C ASP A 168 1.74 15.84 -10.67
N SER A 169 2.17 15.86 -11.94
CA SER A 169 1.27 16.17 -13.06
C SER A 169 0.21 15.08 -13.22
N SER A 170 0.56 13.80 -13.04
CA SER A 170 -0.42 12.71 -13.17
C SER A 170 -1.48 12.76 -12.06
N ALA A 171 -1.05 13.01 -10.82
CA ALA A 171 -1.95 13.23 -9.68
C ALA A 171 -2.90 14.39 -9.92
N MET A 172 -2.41 15.49 -10.51
CA MET A 172 -3.20 16.68 -10.77
C MET A 172 -4.27 16.43 -11.84
N LEU A 173 -3.91 15.75 -12.93
CA LEU A 173 -4.86 15.39 -13.98
C LEU A 173 -5.94 14.42 -13.47
N GLY A 174 -5.54 13.43 -12.65
CA GLY A 174 -6.48 12.51 -11.99
C GLY A 174 -7.46 13.25 -11.08
N TRP A 175 -6.95 14.14 -10.24
CA TRP A 175 -7.75 14.90 -9.29
C TRP A 175 -8.70 15.90 -9.97
N LEU A 176 -8.22 16.66 -10.96
CA LEU A 176 -9.08 17.59 -11.72
C LEU A 176 -10.23 16.86 -12.42
N ALA A 177 -9.97 15.67 -12.96
CA ALA A 177 -11.00 14.82 -13.56
C ALA A 177 -12.03 14.33 -12.52
N GLU A 178 -11.55 13.90 -11.34
CA GLU A 178 -12.40 13.44 -10.23
C GLU A 178 -13.36 14.54 -9.73
N ILE A 179 -12.88 15.77 -9.60
CA ILE A 179 -13.70 16.91 -9.17
C ILE A 179 -14.53 17.54 -10.30
N HIS A 180 -14.56 16.88 -11.47
CA HIS A 180 -15.23 17.33 -12.69
C HIS A 180 -14.86 18.76 -13.12
N GLN A 181 -13.62 19.15 -12.90
CA GLN A 181 -13.11 20.44 -13.36
C GLN A 181 -12.65 20.31 -14.82
N PRO A 182 -13.21 21.08 -15.77
CA PRO A 182 -12.74 21.04 -17.16
C PRO A 182 -11.32 21.60 -17.27
N PHE A 183 -10.44 20.88 -17.96
CA PHE A 183 -9.08 21.31 -18.25
C PHE A 183 -8.62 20.89 -19.65
N GLY A 184 -7.70 21.66 -20.22
CA GLY A 184 -6.89 21.29 -21.38
C GLY A 184 -5.48 20.91 -20.92
N ALA A 185 -4.80 20.03 -21.67
CA ALA A 185 -3.43 19.65 -21.40
C ALA A 185 -2.47 20.32 -22.39
N PHE A 186 -1.30 20.75 -21.92
CA PHE A 186 -0.23 21.31 -22.74
C PHE A 186 1.03 20.47 -22.65
N LEU A 187 1.59 20.09 -23.81
CA LEU A 187 2.82 19.30 -23.92
C LEU A 187 3.91 20.06 -24.67
N LEU A 188 5.08 20.20 -24.05
CA LEU A 188 6.28 20.76 -24.67
C LEU A 188 7.24 19.62 -25.09
N GLU A 189 7.41 19.45 -26.39
CA GLU A 189 8.24 18.42 -27.02
C GLU A 189 9.65 18.98 -27.35
N PRO A 190 10.71 18.14 -27.35
CA PRO A 190 10.72 16.69 -27.11
C PRO A 190 10.79 16.28 -25.62
N HIS A 191 10.70 17.22 -24.68
CA HIS A 191 11.08 17.03 -23.27
C HIS A 191 10.12 16.20 -22.40
N SER A 192 9.18 15.44 -22.97
CA SER A 192 8.13 14.76 -22.20
C SER A 192 7.61 13.44 -22.82
N PRO A 193 8.47 12.41 -23.06
CA PRO A 193 8.02 11.12 -23.62
C PRO A 193 6.87 10.46 -22.84
N GLY A 194 6.89 10.52 -21.51
CA GLY A 194 5.80 10.03 -20.65
C GLY A 194 4.58 10.96 -20.58
N GLY A 195 4.74 12.24 -20.93
CA GLY A 195 3.67 13.25 -20.86
C GLY A 195 2.51 12.92 -21.79
N ARG A 196 2.80 12.53 -23.04
CA ARG A 196 1.75 12.12 -24.00
C ARG A 196 0.92 10.95 -23.48
N ALA A 197 1.59 9.93 -22.95
CA ALA A 197 0.93 8.75 -22.41
C ALA A 197 0.01 9.09 -21.23
N VAL A 198 0.49 9.95 -20.32
CA VAL A 198 -0.30 10.43 -19.18
C VAL A 198 -1.50 11.26 -19.65
N ILE A 199 -1.34 12.13 -20.64
CA ILE A 199 -2.45 12.91 -21.21
C ILE A 199 -3.50 12.00 -21.83
N ASN A 200 -3.09 10.98 -22.60
CA ASN A 200 -4.01 10.03 -23.24
C ASN A 200 -4.86 9.23 -22.24
N LEU A 201 -4.37 9.06 -21.01
CA LEU A 201 -5.09 8.41 -19.91
C LEU A 201 -5.86 9.41 -19.03
N SER A 202 -5.73 10.71 -19.32
CA SER A 202 -6.46 11.78 -18.63
C SER A 202 -7.79 12.08 -19.32
N GLN A 203 -8.68 12.79 -18.61
CA GLN A 203 -9.92 13.32 -19.18
C GLN A 203 -9.76 14.75 -19.73
N ALA A 204 -8.56 15.09 -20.22
CA ALA A 204 -8.30 16.39 -20.83
C ALA A 204 -9.26 16.62 -22.02
N SER A 205 -9.88 17.80 -22.06
CA SER A 205 -10.81 18.17 -23.12
C SER A 205 -10.12 18.38 -24.48
N GLU A 206 -8.86 18.79 -24.46
CA GLU A 206 -8.01 18.95 -25.63
C GLU A 206 -6.53 18.84 -25.23
N THR A 207 -5.67 18.62 -26.22
CA THR A 207 -4.21 18.57 -26.04
C THR A 207 -3.53 19.57 -26.97
N LEU A 208 -2.93 20.60 -26.37
CA LEU A 208 -2.13 21.60 -27.05
C LEU A 208 -0.66 21.20 -27.02
N THR A 209 0.09 21.55 -28.05
CA THR A 209 1.48 21.10 -28.21
C THR A 209 2.38 22.22 -28.72
N ALA A 210 3.63 22.21 -28.27
CA ALA A 210 4.68 23.06 -28.81
C ALA A 210 5.99 22.29 -28.91
N THR A 211 6.84 22.64 -29.87
CA THR A 211 8.16 22.04 -30.08
C THR A 211 9.25 23.07 -29.85
N ARG A 212 10.18 22.76 -28.94
CA ARG A 212 11.38 23.57 -28.69
C ARG A 212 12.60 22.94 -29.35
N THR A 213 13.35 23.73 -30.10
CA THR A 213 14.58 23.31 -30.79
C THR A 213 15.74 24.22 -30.37
N LEU A 214 16.77 23.63 -29.76
CA LEU A 214 18.04 24.29 -29.47
C LEU A 214 18.89 24.39 -30.75
N ASP A 215 19.69 25.45 -30.87
CA ASP A 215 20.63 25.57 -31.97
C ASP A 215 21.75 24.51 -31.87
N PRO A 216 22.05 23.75 -32.94
CA PRO A 216 23.10 22.74 -32.94
C PRO A 216 24.50 23.26 -32.55
N GLN A 217 24.82 24.53 -32.82
CA GLN A 217 26.11 25.11 -32.45
C GLN A 217 26.31 25.15 -30.93
N LEU A 218 25.25 25.29 -30.13
CA LEU A 218 25.36 25.18 -28.66
C LEU A 218 25.81 23.77 -28.25
N LEU A 219 25.29 22.74 -28.93
CA LEU A 219 25.68 21.35 -28.68
C LEU A 219 27.12 21.06 -29.11
N GLU A 220 27.63 21.76 -30.12
CA GLU A 220 29.05 21.73 -30.51
C GLU A 220 29.95 22.38 -29.45
N LEU A 221 29.56 23.55 -28.93
CA LEU A 221 30.30 24.22 -27.85
C LEU A 221 30.37 23.36 -26.59
N ASN A 222 29.25 22.73 -26.20
CA ASN A 222 29.22 21.81 -25.07
C ASN A 222 30.18 20.62 -25.27
N ARG A 223 30.24 20.07 -26.49
CA ARG A 223 31.20 19.01 -26.86
C ARG A 223 32.65 19.49 -26.85
N ALA A 224 32.89 20.77 -27.13
CA ALA A 224 34.19 21.42 -27.04
C ALA A 224 34.61 21.76 -25.59
N GLY A 225 33.79 21.44 -24.60
CA GLY A 225 34.08 21.65 -23.18
C GLY A 225 33.80 23.06 -22.68
N PHE A 226 32.93 23.82 -23.36
CA PHE A 226 32.36 25.04 -22.82
C PHE A 226 31.50 24.72 -21.59
N LEU A 227 31.22 25.75 -20.78
CA LEU A 227 30.45 25.60 -19.56
C LEU A 227 29.04 25.07 -19.85
N ASN A 228 28.59 24.10 -19.06
CA ASN A 228 27.27 23.51 -19.18
C ASN A 228 26.73 23.15 -17.79
N GLY A 229 25.43 22.87 -17.69
CA GLY A 229 24.78 22.48 -16.44
C GLY A 229 23.30 22.84 -16.44
N HIS A 230 22.72 22.94 -15.25
CA HIS A 230 21.29 23.21 -15.05
C HIS A 230 20.76 24.47 -15.75
N THR A 231 19.50 24.44 -16.17
CA THR A 231 18.71 25.62 -16.58
C THR A 231 17.39 25.63 -15.82
N PRO A 232 16.82 26.79 -15.48
CA PRO A 232 15.49 26.89 -14.89
C PRO A 232 14.38 26.56 -15.90
N PHE A 233 14.27 25.29 -16.30
CA PHE A 233 13.32 24.83 -17.32
C PHE A 233 11.86 25.03 -16.90
N SER A 234 11.56 24.98 -15.60
CA SER A 234 10.19 25.24 -15.13
C SER A 234 9.77 26.69 -15.37
N ALA A 235 10.69 27.65 -15.32
CA ALA A 235 10.44 29.04 -15.71
C ALA A 235 10.17 29.16 -17.22
N TYR A 236 10.93 28.43 -18.04
CA TYR A 236 10.70 28.36 -19.49
C TYR A 236 9.31 27.80 -19.80
N LEU A 237 8.97 26.65 -19.20
CA LEU A 237 7.66 26.02 -19.36
C LEU A 237 6.53 26.96 -18.88
N GLY A 238 6.73 27.69 -17.78
CA GLY A 238 5.78 28.70 -17.30
C GLY A 238 5.51 29.80 -18.33
N TRP A 239 6.56 30.40 -18.91
CA TRP A 239 6.42 31.42 -19.96
C TRP A 239 5.68 30.89 -21.19
N VAL A 240 6.04 29.71 -21.69
CA VAL A 240 5.36 29.11 -22.85
C VAL A 240 3.91 28.79 -22.51
N SER A 241 3.63 28.25 -21.33
CA SER A 241 2.28 27.88 -20.92
C SER A 241 1.35 29.09 -20.80
N VAL A 242 1.84 30.22 -20.26
CA VAL A 242 1.03 31.45 -20.17
C VAL A 242 0.75 32.03 -21.56
N MET A 243 1.72 32.00 -22.47
CA MET A 243 1.50 32.45 -23.85
C MET A 243 0.54 31.53 -24.61
N VAL A 244 0.67 30.21 -24.47
CA VAL A 244 -0.27 29.23 -25.05
C VAL A 244 -1.67 29.44 -24.46
N ALA A 245 -1.80 29.63 -23.15
CA ALA A 245 -3.08 29.93 -22.53
C ALA A 245 -3.73 31.19 -23.13
N GLU A 246 -2.93 32.24 -23.35
CA GLU A 246 -3.39 33.47 -23.99
C GLU A 246 -3.85 33.23 -25.44
N ILE A 247 -3.08 32.51 -26.25
CA ILE A 247 -3.37 32.22 -27.66
C ILE A 247 -4.66 31.41 -27.83
N PHE A 248 -4.91 30.46 -26.92
CA PHE A 248 -6.02 29.51 -26.99
C PHE A 248 -7.22 29.87 -26.08
N GLY A 249 -7.21 31.03 -25.43
CA GLY A 249 -8.36 31.55 -24.68
C GLY A 249 -8.58 30.90 -23.30
N TYR A 250 -7.51 30.41 -22.67
CA TYR A 250 -7.50 29.92 -21.30
C TYR A 250 -7.24 31.07 -20.31
N SER A 251 -8.00 31.11 -19.22
CA SER A 251 -7.84 32.14 -18.17
C SER A 251 -6.84 31.76 -17.09
N GLN A 252 -6.47 30.49 -16.99
CA GLN A 252 -5.64 29.96 -15.90
C GLN A 252 -4.61 28.96 -16.43
N VAL A 253 -3.38 29.07 -15.93
CA VAL A 253 -2.31 28.07 -16.06
C VAL A 253 -2.06 27.47 -14.68
N VAL A 254 -2.24 26.15 -14.58
CA VAL A 254 -2.13 25.43 -13.31
C VAL A 254 -0.98 24.43 -13.36
N VAL A 255 0.03 24.67 -12.53
CA VAL A 255 1.21 23.79 -12.40
C VAL A 255 1.12 22.93 -11.14
N ALA A 256 1.91 21.86 -11.09
CA ALA A 256 1.92 20.88 -9.99
C ALA A 256 3.20 21.01 -9.13
N ASN A 257 3.54 22.21 -8.68
CA ASN A 257 4.68 22.44 -7.78
C ASN A 257 4.26 22.41 -6.30
N GLU A 258 4.96 21.62 -5.52
CA GLU A 258 4.75 21.35 -4.10
C GLU A 258 5.45 22.35 -3.17
N GLN A 259 5.18 22.27 -1.87
CA GLN A 259 5.82 23.13 -0.87
C GLN A 259 7.32 22.89 -0.76
N SER A 260 7.76 21.64 -0.87
CA SER A 260 9.15 21.25 -0.63
C SER A 260 10.14 21.83 -1.66
N ALA A 261 9.64 22.31 -2.81
CA ALA A 261 10.43 23.10 -3.76
C ALA A 261 11.02 24.40 -3.15
N ASN A 262 10.49 24.87 -2.01
CA ASN A 262 11.05 26.00 -1.26
C ASN A 262 12.31 25.64 -0.45
N GLU A 263 12.61 24.36 -0.26
CA GLU A 263 13.78 23.91 0.50
C GLU A 263 15.07 24.14 -0.29
N ALA A 264 16.07 24.72 0.38
CA ALA A 264 17.39 24.90 -0.19
C ALA A 264 18.17 23.58 -0.26
N ASN A 265 19.02 23.43 -1.27
CA ASN A 265 19.91 22.27 -1.37
C ASN A 265 21.17 22.46 -0.53
N THR A 266 21.78 23.64 -0.57
CA THR A 266 23.04 23.96 0.13
C THR A 266 23.29 25.47 0.21
N THR A 267 24.38 25.86 0.86
CA THR A 267 24.93 27.22 0.85
C THR A 267 26.28 27.22 0.15
N PHE A 268 26.50 28.13 -0.79
CA PHE A 268 27.75 28.27 -1.54
C PHE A 268 28.15 29.75 -1.60
N HIS A 269 29.37 30.08 -1.16
CA HIS A 269 29.85 31.47 -0.99
C HIS A 269 28.86 32.39 -0.23
N GLY A 270 28.21 31.85 0.81
CA GLY A 270 27.23 32.60 1.60
C GLY A 270 25.87 32.81 0.92
N GLN A 271 25.67 32.31 -0.30
CA GLN A 271 24.38 32.32 -1.00
C GLN A 271 23.66 30.98 -0.88
N VAL A 272 22.34 31.04 -0.71
CA VAL A 272 21.47 29.87 -0.68
C VAL A 272 21.29 29.35 -2.11
N ILE A 273 21.61 28.07 -2.33
CA ILE A 273 21.45 27.40 -3.62
C ILE A 273 20.20 26.54 -3.57
N ASN A 274 19.22 26.85 -4.44
CA ASN A 274 18.02 26.05 -4.64
C ASN A 274 17.89 25.67 -6.13
N HIS A 275 18.11 24.40 -6.44
CA HIS A 275 17.95 23.81 -7.77
C HIS A 275 16.55 24.08 -8.36
N GLN A 276 15.54 24.13 -7.49
CA GLN A 276 14.14 24.29 -7.84
C GLN A 276 13.63 25.71 -7.64
N TYR A 277 14.51 26.71 -7.65
CA TYR A 277 14.12 28.12 -7.48
C TYR A 277 12.89 28.52 -8.31
N SER A 278 12.84 28.13 -9.59
CA SER A 278 11.73 28.40 -10.51
C SER A 278 10.39 27.70 -10.19
N LYS A 279 10.36 26.90 -9.13
CA LYS A 279 9.17 26.25 -8.58
C LYS A 279 8.83 26.73 -7.16
N THR A 280 9.58 27.67 -6.60
CA THR A 280 9.34 28.22 -5.26
C THR A 280 8.12 29.14 -5.24
N THR A 281 7.54 29.33 -4.05
CA THR A 281 6.44 30.29 -3.84
C THR A 281 6.90 31.72 -4.12
N GLY A 282 8.17 32.02 -3.80
CA GLY A 282 8.78 33.33 -4.05
C GLY A 282 8.88 33.64 -5.55
N TYR A 283 9.33 32.67 -6.36
CA TYR A 283 9.34 32.82 -7.82
C TYR A 283 7.93 32.96 -8.38
N GLU A 284 6.98 32.13 -7.93
CA GLU A 284 5.58 32.18 -8.36
C GLU A 284 4.96 33.56 -8.11
N ALA A 285 5.16 34.12 -6.91
CA ALA A 285 4.69 35.46 -6.56
C ALA A 285 5.28 36.55 -7.48
N ARG A 286 6.60 36.51 -7.68
CA ARG A 286 7.32 37.47 -8.53
C ARG A 286 6.98 37.33 -10.01
N PHE A 287 6.72 36.12 -10.48
CA PHE A 287 6.34 35.87 -11.87
C PHE A 287 4.94 36.41 -12.14
N ARG A 288 3.99 36.19 -11.22
CA ARG A 288 2.65 36.78 -11.28
C ARG A 288 2.71 38.32 -11.29
N ASP A 289 3.51 38.91 -10.41
CA ASP A 289 3.70 40.37 -10.36
C ASP A 289 4.33 40.90 -11.66
N TYR A 290 5.31 40.19 -12.23
CA TYR A 290 5.90 40.54 -13.53
C TYR A 290 4.86 40.52 -14.65
N LEU A 291 4.06 39.44 -14.77
CA LEU A 291 2.99 39.33 -15.76
C LEU A 291 2.00 40.50 -15.64
N ALA A 292 1.60 40.83 -14.41
CA ALA A 292 0.67 41.93 -14.15
C ALA A 292 1.22 43.31 -14.52
N ARG A 293 2.54 43.54 -14.36
CA ARG A 293 3.17 44.85 -14.60
C ARG A 293 3.67 45.06 -16.02
N GLN A 294 4.23 44.02 -16.62
CA GLN A 294 5.00 44.10 -17.88
C GLN A 294 4.21 43.55 -19.08
N ILE A 295 3.25 42.65 -18.86
CA ILE A 295 2.47 42.03 -19.95
C ILE A 295 1.03 42.60 -20.02
N THR A 296 0.37 42.83 -18.88
CA THR A 296 -0.98 43.41 -18.86
C THR A 296 -0.98 44.89 -19.28
N PRO A 297 -1.89 45.35 -20.17
CA PRO A 297 -1.96 46.75 -20.58
C PRO A 297 -2.27 47.70 -19.40
N LYS A 298 -1.54 48.82 -19.30
CA LYS A 298 -1.86 49.92 -18.38
C LYS A 298 -2.77 50.93 -19.08
N THR A 299 -4.08 50.73 -19.06
CA THR A 299 -5.06 51.73 -19.52
C THR A 299 -6.08 52.04 -18.43
N GLU A 300 -6.59 53.28 -18.36
CA GLU A 300 -7.57 53.77 -17.37
C GLU A 300 -8.92 53.00 -17.39
N LEU A 301 -9.17 52.18 -18.43
CA LEU A 301 -10.39 51.40 -18.67
C LEU A 301 -10.17 49.88 -18.56
N SER A 302 -9.15 49.38 -17.83
CA SER A 302 -8.93 47.94 -17.70
C SER A 302 -10.14 47.25 -17.03
N HIS A 303 -11.02 46.67 -17.85
CA HIS A 303 -12.11 45.82 -17.41
C HIS A 303 -11.54 44.49 -16.88
N SER A 304 -12.27 43.81 -16.00
CA SER A 304 -11.86 42.52 -15.40
C SER A 304 -11.45 41.44 -16.42
N HIS A 305 -11.85 41.58 -17.68
CA HIS A 305 -11.61 40.62 -18.77
C HIS A 305 -10.28 40.82 -19.53
N ASP A 306 -9.51 41.89 -19.29
CA ASP A 306 -8.26 42.19 -20.02
C ASP A 306 -6.98 41.69 -19.31
N GLN A 307 -7.13 40.84 -18.29
CA GLN A 307 -6.02 40.32 -17.49
C GLN A 307 -5.25 39.22 -18.24
N THR A 308 -3.96 39.09 -17.91
CA THR A 308 -3.14 37.94 -18.32
C THR A 308 -3.62 36.65 -17.65
N PRO A 309 -3.41 35.47 -18.26
CA PRO A 309 -3.80 34.21 -17.64
C PRO A 309 -3.17 34.07 -16.25
N SER A 310 -3.98 33.73 -15.25
CA SER A 310 -3.49 33.54 -13.88
C SER A 310 -2.58 32.32 -13.83
N TYR A 311 -1.37 32.48 -13.30
CA TYR A 311 -0.42 31.39 -13.11
C TYR A 311 -0.33 31.02 -11.63
N PHE A 312 -0.62 29.77 -11.27
CA PHE A 312 -0.46 29.30 -9.90
C PHE A 312 -0.20 27.80 -9.80
N SER A 313 0.35 27.39 -8.66
CA SER A 313 0.58 25.98 -8.37
C SER A 313 -0.52 25.35 -7.52
N LEU A 314 -1.08 24.23 -7.98
CA LEU A 314 -2.14 23.50 -7.29
C LEU A 314 -1.65 22.82 -6.00
N TRP A 315 -0.44 22.26 -6.03
CA TRP A 315 0.12 21.48 -4.92
C TRP A 315 0.88 22.31 -3.89
N ARG A 316 0.92 23.63 -4.06
CA ARG A 316 1.64 24.53 -3.15
C ARG A 316 1.31 24.31 -1.67
N PRO A 317 0.04 24.14 -1.26
CA PRO A 317 -0.30 23.99 0.15
C PRO A 317 -0.02 22.60 0.72
N LEU A 318 0.54 21.68 -0.08
CA LEU A 318 0.65 20.27 0.26
C LEU A 318 2.11 19.82 0.44
N HIS A 319 2.26 18.82 1.31
CA HIS A 319 3.44 17.98 1.45
C HIS A 319 3.51 16.93 0.34
N GLU A 320 4.72 16.44 0.03
CA GLU A 320 4.96 15.36 -0.93
C GLU A 320 4.23 14.07 -0.54
N LEU A 321 4.13 13.78 0.76
CA LEU A 321 3.35 12.63 1.28
C LEU A 321 1.85 12.72 0.94
N GLN A 322 1.28 13.92 0.97
CA GLN A 322 -0.12 14.12 0.59
C GLN A 322 -0.30 13.90 -0.91
N ILE A 323 0.63 14.40 -1.74
CA ILE A 323 0.60 14.21 -3.19
C ILE A 323 0.81 12.74 -3.55
N ALA A 324 1.69 12.03 -2.86
CA ALA A 324 1.89 10.58 -3.02
C ALA A 324 0.63 9.79 -2.67
N LYS A 325 -0.09 10.18 -1.60
CA LYS A 325 -1.37 9.59 -1.23
C LYS A 325 -2.49 9.93 -2.22
N ILE A 326 -2.54 11.15 -2.75
CA ILE A 326 -3.48 11.50 -3.82
C ILE A 326 -3.19 10.63 -5.05
N PHE A 327 -1.93 10.56 -5.47
CA PHE A 327 -1.50 9.77 -6.64
C PHE A 327 -1.85 8.28 -6.50
N SER A 328 -1.78 7.70 -5.29
CA SER A 328 -2.08 6.28 -5.07
C SER A 328 -3.53 5.90 -5.39
N HIS A 329 -4.45 6.86 -5.53
CA HIS A 329 -5.84 6.63 -5.92
C HIS A 329 -6.06 6.55 -7.45
N TYR A 330 -5.01 6.77 -8.25
CA TYR A 330 -5.10 6.81 -9.71
C TYR A 330 -4.25 5.72 -10.38
N PRO A 331 -4.62 4.43 -10.22
CA PRO A 331 -3.85 3.30 -10.74
C PRO A 331 -3.69 3.30 -12.27
N GLN A 332 -4.56 3.99 -13.00
CA GLN A 332 -4.43 4.15 -14.45
C GLN A 332 -3.09 4.77 -14.86
N PHE A 333 -2.48 5.62 -14.02
CA PHE A 333 -1.22 6.28 -14.35
C PHE A 333 0.02 5.46 -13.97
N PHE A 334 -0.11 4.40 -13.15
CA PHE A 334 1.03 3.62 -12.64
C PHE A 334 1.95 3.08 -13.75
N PRO A 335 1.43 2.52 -14.86
CA PRO A 335 2.30 1.96 -15.90
C PRO A 335 3.05 3.03 -16.70
N MET A 336 2.54 4.27 -16.74
CA MET A 336 2.98 5.27 -17.72
C MET A 336 3.77 6.43 -17.13
N PHE A 337 3.58 6.79 -15.85
CA PHE A 337 4.30 7.93 -15.29
C PHE A 337 5.79 7.62 -15.12
N ARG A 338 6.64 8.60 -15.44
CA ARG A 338 8.10 8.48 -15.30
C ARG A 338 8.67 9.79 -14.78
N SER A 339 9.28 9.73 -13.60
CA SER A 339 9.98 10.87 -13.00
C SER A 339 11.50 10.69 -12.98
N CYS A 340 12.03 9.53 -13.41
CA CYS A 340 13.46 9.20 -13.37
C CYS A 340 14.24 9.94 -14.45
N ASN A 341 15.20 10.79 -14.08
CA ASN A 341 16.00 11.57 -15.04
C ASN A 341 16.93 10.65 -15.89
N LEU A 342 17.62 9.69 -15.27
CA LEU A 342 18.54 8.78 -15.96
C LEU A 342 17.82 7.83 -16.94
N GLY A 343 16.64 7.34 -16.57
CA GLY A 343 15.85 6.41 -17.38
C GLY A 343 14.85 7.09 -18.34
N GLN A 344 14.69 8.42 -18.26
CA GLN A 344 13.66 9.17 -19.02
C GLN A 344 13.78 8.97 -20.54
N GLN A 345 15.00 8.96 -21.07
CA GLN A 345 15.25 8.81 -22.51
C GLN A 345 14.80 7.44 -23.05
N GLN A 346 14.85 6.41 -22.20
CA GLN A 346 14.45 5.05 -22.53
C GLN A 346 13.05 4.71 -22.00
N ASN A 347 12.38 5.68 -21.37
CA ASN A 347 11.06 5.54 -20.75
C ASN A 347 10.99 4.45 -19.64
N VAL A 348 12.08 4.25 -18.90
CA VAL A 348 12.21 3.25 -17.82
C VAL A 348 12.56 3.93 -16.48
N TRP A 349 12.34 3.20 -15.38
CA TRP A 349 12.99 3.52 -14.11
C TRP A 349 14.39 2.89 -14.09
N CYS A 350 15.41 3.63 -13.66
CA CYS A 350 16.78 3.10 -13.66
C CYS A 350 17.14 2.30 -12.39
N HIS A 351 16.29 2.35 -11.37
CA HIS A 351 16.42 1.69 -10.06
C HIS A 351 17.63 2.08 -9.21
N GLN A 352 18.55 2.89 -9.75
CA GLN A 352 19.83 3.21 -9.11
C GLN A 352 20.03 4.70 -8.77
N CYS A 353 19.06 5.58 -9.06
CA CYS A 353 19.18 7.01 -8.77
C CYS A 353 18.35 7.45 -7.56
N ALA A 354 18.76 8.56 -6.94
CA ALA A 354 18.08 9.17 -5.80
C ALA A 354 16.59 9.42 -6.06
N LYS A 355 16.21 9.77 -7.29
CA LYS A 355 14.81 10.01 -7.65
C LYS A 355 13.95 8.74 -7.69
N CYS A 356 14.52 7.60 -8.09
CA CYS A 356 13.83 6.30 -7.99
C CYS A 356 13.59 5.95 -6.52
N VAL A 357 14.65 6.03 -5.71
CA VAL A 357 14.63 5.73 -4.27
C VAL A 357 13.61 6.62 -3.54
N PHE A 358 13.61 7.92 -3.84
CA PHE A 358 12.70 8.89 -3.25
C PHE A 358 11.23 8.60 -3.58
N VAL A 359 10.88 8.45 -4.87
CA VAL A 359 9.49 8.20 -5.27
C VAL A 359 8.99 6.85 -4.74
N TYR A 360 9.82 5.80 -4.78
CA TYR A 360 9.49 4.50 -4.21
C TYR A 360 9.18 4.59 -2.71
N THR A 361 10.03 5.33 -1.98
CA THR A 361 9.88 5.53 -0.53
C THR A 361 8.58 6.26 -0.18
N LEU A 362 8.21 7.32 -0.92
CA LEU A 362 6.99 8.07 -0.65
C LEU A 362 5.70 7.30 -1.00
N LEU A 363 5.74 6.42 -2.00
CA LEU A 363 4.58 5.64 -2.42
C LEU A 363 4.35 4.38 -1.57
N ALA A 364 5.41 3.81 -1.00
CA ALA A 364 5.35 2.56 -0.23
C ALA A 364 4.39 2.54 0.97
N PRO A 365 4.16 3.64 1.71
CA PRO A 365 3.13 3.67 2.76
C PRO A 365 1.70 3.48 2.24
N PHE A 366 1.45 3.80 0.96
CA PHE A 366 0.10 3.91 0.40
C PHE A 366 -0.22 2.84 -0.66
N LEU A 367 0.80 2.17 -1.19
CA LEU A 367 0.65 1.14 -2.21
C LEU A 367 1.15 -0.22 -1.71
N PRO A 368 0.47 -1.33 -2.06
CA PRO A 368 1.00 -2.66 -1.80
C PRO A 368 2.36 -2.85 -2.46
N ALA A 369 3.27 -3.58 -1.80
CA ALA A 369 4.60 -3.89 -2.32
C ALA A 369 4.55 -4.48 -3.74
N LYS A 370 3.58 -5.37 -4.01
CA LYS A 370 3.35 -5.96 -5.33
C LYS A 370 3.03 -4.90 -6.41
N THR A 371 2.25 -3.89 -6.09
CA THR A 371 1.92 -2.81 -7.04
C THR A 371 3.17 -2.02 -7.39
N LEU A 372 3.98 -1.66 -6.40
CA LEU A 372 5.26 -0.99 -6.63
C LEU A 372 6.19 -1.84 -7.51
N GLN A 373 6.31 -3.13 -7.19
CA GLN A 373 7.25 -4.06 -7.82
C GLN A 373 6.78 -4.61 -9.18
N GLN A 374 5.51 -4.52 -9.54
CA GLN A 374 5.00 -5.13 -10.78
C GLN A 374 4.36 -4.14 -11.74
N GLN A 375 3.89 -2.99 -11.25
CA GLN A 375 3.19 -2.00 -12.09
C GLN A 375 3.97 -0.70 -12.27
N ILE A 376 4.88 -0.37 -11.36
CA ILE A 376 5.59 0.92 -11.39
C ILE A 376 7.09 0.73 -11.63
N PHE A 377 7.77 0.00 -10.75
CA PHE A 377 9.23 -0.05 -10.69
C PHE A 377 9.83 -1.38 -11.14
N ASP A 378 9.03 -2.42 -11.40
CA ASP A 378 9.52 -3.77 -11.78
C ASP A 378 10.58 -4.43 -10.85
N HIS A 379 10.91 -3.80 -9.71
CA HIS A 379 11.98 -4.16 -8.79
C HIS A 379 11.61 -3.79 -7.34
N ASP A 380 12.07 -4.56 -6.36
CA ASP A 380 11.98 -4.19 -4.94
C ASP A 380 13.22 -3.40 -4.52
N LEU A 381 13.10 -2.07 -4.47
CA LEU A 381 14.24 -1.24 -4.08
C LEU A 381 14.64 -1.48 -2.61
N PHE A 382 13.69 -1.79 -1.72
CA PHE A 382 14.00 -2.01 -0.30
C PHE A 382 14.84 -3.28 -0.04
N ALA A 383 14.93 -4.18 -1.02
CA ALA A 383 15.79 -5.35 -0.95
C ALA A 383 17.25 -5.06 -1.39
N ASP A 384 17.52 -3.93 -2.05
CA ASP A 384 18.83 -3.64 -2.64
C ASP A 384 19.74 -2.83 -1.70
N VAL A 385 20.71 -3.52 -1.09
CA VAL A 385 21.67 -2.93 -0.15
C VAL A 385 22.58 -1.90 -0.84
N ALA A 386 22.78 -1.97 -2.16
CA ALA A 386 23.59 -1.00 -2.89
C ALA A 386 22.99 0.42 -2.87
N LEU A 387 21.68 0.55 -2.59
CA LEU A 387 20.97 1.83 -2.53
C LEU A 387 20.99 2.47 -1.14
N VAL A 388 21.51 1.78 -0.11
CA VAL A 388 21.59 2.30 1.28
C VAL A 388 22.27 3.68 1.36
N PRO A 389 23.41 3.95 0.68
CA PRO A 389 24.02 5.28 0.69
C PRO A 389 23.07 6.39 0.20
N LEU A 390 22.24 6.11 -0.81
CA LEU A 390 21.26 7.08 -1.30
C LEU A 390 20.18 7.38 -0.26
N TRP A 391 19.68 6.38 0.47
CA TRP A 391 18.77 6.63 1.59
C TRP A 391 19.43 7.46 2.69
N LYS A 392 20.69 7.20 3.03
CA LYS A 392 21.41 8.02 4.03
C LYS A 392 21.51 9.47 3.61
N GLN A 393 21.77 9.75 2.33
CA GLN A 393 21.77 11.10 1.78
C GLN A 393 20.38 11.75 1.87
N LEU A 394 19.32 11.02 1.52
CA LEU A 394 17.93 11.50 1.62
C LEU A 394 17.49 11.77 3.07
N LEU A 395 18.03 11.00 4.01
CA LEU A 395 17.77 11.12 5.45
C LEU A 395 18.66 12.14 6.17
N GLY A 396 19.63 12.75 5.47
CA GLY A 396 20.53 13.76 6.04
C GLY A 396 21.71 13.20 6.87
N PHE A 397 22.03 11.91 6.73
CA PHE A 397 23.16 11.26 7.42
C PHE A 397 24.46 11.22 6.58
N GLU A 398 24.44 11.78 5.36
CA GLU A 398 25.61 12.01 4.51
C GLU A 398 25.74 13.49 4.12
N ALA A 399 26.92 13.91 3.67
CA ALA A 399 27.34 15.32 3.62
C ALA A 399 26.48 16.25 2.74
N HIS A 400 25.80 15.74 1.71
CA HIS A 400 25.00 16.57 0.81
C HIS A 400 23.70 15.87 0.37
N LYS A 401 22.59 16.61 0.43
CA LYS A 401 21.30 16.19 -0.14
C LYS A 401 21.43 16.12 -1.67
N PRO A 402 20.94 15.06 -2.35
CA PRO A 402 21.02 14.98 -3.81
C PRO A 402 20.25 16.14 -4.46
N PHE A 403 20.83 16.81 -5.46
CA PHE A 403 20.17 17.91 -6.19
C PHE A 403 18.86 17.46 -6.88
N GLU A 404 18.75 16.19 -7.23
CA GLU A 404 17.57 15.61 -7.87
C GLU A 404 16.39 15.35 -6.90
N CYS A 405 16.61 15.43 -5.58
CA CYS A 405 15.58 15.15 -4.58
C CYS A 405 14.86 16.43 -4.13
N VAL A 406 13.52 16.34 -4.05
CA VAL A 406 12.63 17.48 -3.79
C VAL A 406 11.99 17.47 -2.41
N GLY A 407 11.80 16.30 -1.80
CA GLY A 407 11.09 16.19 -0.52
C GLY A 407 11.97 16.53 0.67
N THR A 408 11.31 16.80 1.80
CA THR A 408 12.01 17.10 3.05
C THR A 408 12.57 15.82 3.69
N GLN A 409 13.65 15.95 4.47
CA GLN A 409 14.19 14.83 5.26
C GLN A 409 13.13 14.24 6.19
N ALA A 410 12.28 15.10 6.78
CA ALA A 410 11.23 14.71 7.69
C ALA A 410 10.19 13.80 7.01
N GLU A 411 9.77 14.12 5.78
CA GLU A 411 8.81 13.30 5.04
C GLU A 411 9.38 11.94 4.64
N VAL A 412 10.65 11.89 4.22
CA VAL A 412 11.33 10.63 3.90
C VAL A 412 11.47 9.75 5.15
N LEU A 413 11.87 10.34 6.29
CA LEU A 413 11.92 9.67 7.58
C LEU A 413 10.55 9.09 7.96
N SER A 414 9.49 9.89 7.85
CA SER A 414 8.13 9.47 8.20
C SER A 414 7.58 8.38 7.28
N ALA A 415 7.89 8.44 5.97
CA ALA A 415 7.55 7.39 5.03
C ALA A 415 8.24 6.06 5.39
N LEU A 416 9.56 6.07 5.59
CA LEU A 416 10.30 4.88 5.96
C LEU A 416 9.86 4.32 7.32
N ALA A 417 9.62 5.19 8.30
CA ALA A 417 9.10 4.80 9.61
C ALA A 417 7.75 4.08 9.47
N ALA A 418 6.83 4.60 8.66
CA ALA A 418 5.53 3.97 8.41
C ALA A 418 5.67 2.60 7.72
N VAL A 419 6.57 2.49 6.73
CA VAL A 419 6.86 1.21 6.05
C VAL A 419 7.43 0.18 7.04
N ILE A 420 8.45 0.55 7.80
CA ILE A 420 9.09 -0.34 8.78
C ILE A 420 8.10 -0.71 9.89
N GLN A 421 7.25 0.22 10.33
CA GLN A 421 6.18 -0.07 11.28
C GLN A 421 5.18 -1.11 10.75
N ASN A 422 4.91 -1.14 9.44
CA ASN A 422 4.06 -2.18 8.85
C ASN A 422 4.71 -3.59 8.94
N TYR A 423 6.04 -3.67 8.88
CA TYR A 423 6.77 -4.93 9.07
C TYR A 423 6.87 -5.34 10.54
N LEU A 424 7.13 -4.38 11.44
CA LEU A 424 7.42 -4.65 12.86
C LEU A 424 6.18 -4.59 13.77
N GLY A 425 5.06 -4.04 13.28
CA GLY A 425 3.81 -3.93 14.04
C GLY A 425 3.99 -3.29 15.41
N SER A 426 3.49 -3.94 16.46
CA SER A 426 3.60 -3.46 17.84
C SER A 426 5.03 -3.43 18.40
N GLU A 427 5.98 -4.06 17.72
CA GLU A 427 7.38 -4.13 18.16
C GLU A 427 8.22 -2.95 17.66
N PHE A 428 7.72 -2.13 16.74
CA PHE A 428 8.46 -1.01 16.12
C PHE A 428 9.24 -0.13 17.12
N GLN A 429 8.64 0.25 18.25
CA GLN A 429 9.30 1.10 19.25
C GLN A 429 10.35 0.38 20.11
N LYS A 430 10.29 -0.95 20.19
CA LYS A 430 11.12 -1.78 21.09
C LYS A 430 12.05 -2.73 20.34
N ALA A 431 11.97 -2.72 19.01
CA ALA A 431 12.69 -3.62 18.12
C ALA A 431 14.21 -3.42 18.25
N PRO A 432 14.98 -4.49 18.51
CA PRO A 432 16.41 -4.40 18.71
C PRO A 432 17.17 -4.03 17.42
N PRO A 433 18.45 -3.57 17.52
CA PRO A 433 19.30 -3.24 16.37
C PRO A 433 19.55 -4.40 15.42
N ASP A 434 19.75 -5.58 15.99
CA ASP A 434 20.19 -6.82 15.37
C ASP A 434 19.01 -7.72 14.95
N LEU A 435 17.93 -7.08 14.49
CA LEU A 435 16.70 -7.76 14.06
C LEU A 435 17.02 -8.80 12.96
N LYS A 436 16.96 -10.09 13.28
CA LYS A 436 17.30 -11.19 12.35
C LYS A 436 16.16 -11.64 11.42
N THR A 437 14.97 -10.99 11.42
CA THR A 437 13.86 -11.37 10.52
C THR A 437 12.91 -10.22 10.13
N ASN A 438 12.30 -10.39 8.95
CA ASN A 438 11.19 -9.67 8.27
C ASN A 438 11.40 -8.29 7.62
N LEU A 439 12.52 -7.60 7.80
CA LEU A 439 12.81 -6.40 7.00
C LEU A 439 13.54 -6.76 5.68
N PRO A 440 13.18 -6.14 4.54
CA PRO A 440 14.00 -6.14 3.34
C PRO A 440 15.44 -5.69 3.65
N ALA A 441 16.42 -6.24 2.92
CA ALA A 441 17.83 -6.14 3.30
C ALA A 441 18.36 -4.69 3.42
N ALA A 442 17.90 -3.76 2.57
CA ALA A 442 18.29 -2.35 2.67
C ALA A 442 17.65 -1.66 3.89
N LEU A 443 16.38 -1.96 4.18
CA LEU A 443 15.71 -1.45 5.40
C LEU A 443 16.34 -2.01 6.67
N ALA A 444 16.75 -3.28 6.66
CA ALA A 444 17.49 -3.89 7.76
C ALA A 444 18.85 -3.20 7.98
N ALA A 445 19.60 -2.90 6.91
CA ALA A 445 20.85 -2.17 7.00
C ALA A 445 20.66 -0.77 7.61
N LEU A 446 19.64 -0.03 7.18
CA LEU A 446 19.30 1.28 7.75
C LEU A 446 18.89 1.17 9.24
N TRP A 447 18.14 0.14 9.62
CA TRP A 447 17.67 -0.08 11.00
C TRP A 447 18.78 -0.46 11.99
N GLN A 448 19.83 -1.13 11.51
CA GLN A 448 20.99 -1.50 12.32
C GLN A 448 21.77 -0.28 12.81
N GLU A 449 21.77 0.81 12.04
CA GLU A 449 22.46 2.05 12.40
C GLU A 449 21.70 2.81 13.48
N THR A 450 22.30 2.88 14.68
CA THR A 450 21.67 3.46 15.88
C THR A 450 21.12 4.87 15.67
N ALA A 451 21.85 5.74 14.96
CA ALA A 451 21.41 7.12 14.72
C ALA A 451 20.17 7.17 13.80
N ILE A 452 20.16 6.36 12.74
CA ILE A 452 19.05 6.27 11.80
C ILE A 452 17.83 5.65 12.47
N ARG A 453 18.00 4.53 13.19
CA ARG A 453 16.92 3.89 13.96
C ARG A 453 16.26 4.85 14.93
N GLN A 454 17.06 5.61 15.69
CA GLN A 454 16.53 6.56 16.65
C GLN A 454 15.68 7.63 15.94
N ALA A 455 16.16 8.15 14.81
CA ALA A 455 15.43 9.12 14.00
C ALA A 455 14.12 8.56 13.43
N LEU A 456 14.10 7.30 12.99
CA LEU A 456 12.90 6.61 12.50
C LEU A 456 11.86 6.42 13.61
N ILE A 457 12.29 6.04 14.82
CA ILE A 457 11.38 5.83 15.97
C ILE A 457 10.76 7.17 16.42
N THR A 458 11.51 8.26 16.35
CA THR A 458 11.06 9.60 16.73
C THR A 458 10.50 10.41 15.56
N ALA A 459 10.36 9.80 14.38
CA ALA A 459 9.87 10.49 13.20
C ALA A 459 8.45 11.02 13.44
N ILE A 460 8.15 12.17 12.84
CA ILE A 460 6.80 12.75 12.87
C ILE A 460 5.84 11.70 12.27
N PRO A 461 4.72 11.36 12.95
CA PRO A 461 3.79 10.38 12.41
C PRO A 461 3.27 10.81 11.03
N ILE A 462 3.20 9.87 10.09
CA ILE A 462 2.76 10.14 8.71
C ILE A 462 1.41 10.87 8.65
N ASN A 463 0.50 10.56 9.58
CA ASN A 463 -0.83 11.18 9.67
C ASN A 463 -0.81 12.69 9.96
N GLN A 464 0.26 13.21 10.57
CA GLN A 464 0.40 14.65 10.82
C GLN A 464 0.58 15.41 9.50
N PHE A 465 1.45 14.92 8.61
CA PHE A 465 1.62 15.49 7.26
C PHE A 465 0.34 15.37 6.44
N LEU A 466 -0.40 14.26 6.59
CA LEU A 466 -1.60 14.03 5.78
C LEU A 466 -2.74 15.04 6.05
N GLY A 467 -2.82 15.61 7.26
CA GLY A 467 -3.86 16.57 7.63
C GLY A 467 -3.42 18.04 7.60
N GLU A 468 -2.15 18.33 7.31
CA GLU A 468 -1.61 19.68 7.37
C GLU A 468 -1.94 20.50 6.12
N TRP A 469 -2.03 21.82 6.28
CA TRP A 469 -2.22 22.79 5.20
C TRP A 469 -1.22 23.92 5.31
N ILE A 470 -0.57 24.25 4.20
CA ILE A 470 0.60 25.15 4.20
C ILE A 470 0.28 26.46 3.46
N ASN A 471 0.76 27.57 4.02
CA ASN A 471 0.69 28.91 3.45
C ASN A 471 2.09 29.54 3.29
N PRO A 472 2.26 30.52 2.40
CA PRO A 472 1.27 31.11 1.50
C PRO A 472 1.11 30.33 0.17
N HIS A 473 -0.04 30.51 -0.50
CA HIS A 473 -0.33 29.99 -1.84
C HIS A 473 -1.21 30.94 -2.65
N PHE A 474 -1.36 30.68 -3.95
CA PHE A 474 -2.15 31.49 -4.88
C PHE A 474 -3.35 30.76 -5.50
N LEU A 475 -3.78 29.64 -4.91
CA LEU A 475 -4.97 28.91 -5.36
C LEU A 475 -6.22 29.81 -5.34
N PRO A 476 -7.08 29.72 -6.36
CA PRO A 476 -8.43 30.26 -6.30
C PRO A 476 -9.27 29.56 -5.22
N GLU A 477 -10.16 30.30 -4.57
CA GLU A 477 -11.00 29.83 -3.45
C GLU A 477 -11.77 28.53 -3.78
N TYR A 478 -12.32 28.42 -5.00
CA TYR A 478 -13.08 27.23 -5.41
C TYR A 478 -12.22 25.95 -5.49
N LEU A 479 -10.96 26.05 -5.91
CA LEU A 479 -10.03 24.91 -5.92
C LEU A 479 -9.48 24.63 -4.54
N GLU A 480 -9.20 25.67 -3.75
CA GLU A 480 -8.78 25.52 -2.37
C GLU A 480 -9.81 24.73 -1.54
N LEU A 481 -11.09 25.12 -1.62
CA LEU A 481 -12.17 24.44 -0.89
C LEU A 481 -12.25 22.95 -1.26
N LYS A 482 -12.21 22.62 -2.55
CA LYS A 482 -12.22 21.23 -3.03
C LYS A 482 -10.98 20.48 -2.57
N LEU A 483 -9.80 21.10 -2.63
CA LEU A 483 -8.55 20.45 -2.25
C LEU A 483 -8.49 20.20 -0.75
N ARG A 484 -8.93 21.16 0.08
CA ARG A 484 -9.09 20.97 1.53
C ARG A 484 -10.02 19.83 1.86
N GLN A 485 -11.13 19.70 1.12
CA GLN A 485 -12.05 18.57 1.29
C GLN A 485 -11.35 17.24 0.97
N THR A 486 -10.64 17.14 -0.16
CA THR A 486 -9.85 15.95 -0.52
C THR A 486 -8.83 15.60 0.56
N ILE A 487 -8.08 16.59 1.07
CA ILE A 487 -7.10 16.38 2.13
C ILE A 487 -7.76 15.91 3.43
N ALA A 488 -8.91 16.50 3.80
CA ALA A 488 -9.66 16.05 4.98
C ALA A 488 -10.14 14.59 4.84
N GLU A 489 -10.66 14.21 3.67
CA GLU A 489 -11.07 12.83 3.38
C GLU A 489 -9.88 11.87 3.39
N LEU A 490 -8.74 12.27 2.82
CA LEU A 490 -7.52 11.48 2.82
C LEU A 490 -6.90 11.34 4.22
N ALA A 491 -6.91 12.39 5.04
CA ALA A 491 -6.47 12.30 6.44
C ALA A 491 -7.39 11.40 7.28
N GLN A 492 -8.67 11.34 6.94
CA GLN A 492 -9.70 10.52 7.59
C GLN A 492 -9.71 9.04 7.17
N ASN A 493 -9.02 8.69 6.08
CA ASN A 493 -8.85 7.29 5.61
C ASN A 493 -7.93 6.42 6.48
N GLN A 494 -7.69 6.81 7.74
CA GLN A 494 -7.63 5.85 8.83
C GLN A 494 -8.89 6.03 9.70
N THR A 495 -9.87 5.15 9.48
CA THR A 495 -11.01 4.84 10.37
C THR A 495 -12.18 5.82 10.49
N GLN A 496 -12.30 6.89 9.69
CA GLN A 496 -13.54 7.71 9.68
C GLN A 496 -14.30 7.57 8.35
N PRO A 497 -15.60 7.17 8.37
CA PRO A 497 -16.41 7.03 7.17
C PRO A 497 -16.67 8.39 6.52
N SER A 498 -16.72 8.45 5.18
CA SER A 498 -17.04 9.69 4.46
C SER A 498 -18.37 10.28 4.94
N PRO A 499 -18.59 11.62 4.89
CA PRO A 499 -19.83 12.24 5.35
C PRO A 499 -21.10 11.64 4.72
N LYS A 500 -21.00 11.22 3.45
CA LYS A 500 -22.06 10.51 2.72
C LYS A 500 -22.35 9.14 3.32
N LEU A 501 -21.31 8.34 3.60
CA LEU A 501 -21.43 7.03 4.21
C LEU A 501 -21.95 7.12 5.65
N LEU A 502 -21.45 8.08 6.43
CA LEU A 502 -21.90 8.32 7.79
C LEU A 502 -23.39 8.73 7.82
N LYS A 503 -23.83 9.56 6.86
CA LYS A 503 -25.25 9.90 6.67
C LYS A 503 -26.07 8.65 6.33
N ALA A 504 -25.59 7.80 5.42
CA ALA A 504 -26.25 6.56 5.05
C ALA A 504 -26.42 5.61 6.25
N TRP A 505 -25.36 5.36 7.02
CA TRP A 505 -25.47 4.54 8.24
C TRP A 505 -26.44 5.15 9.25
N ARG A 506 -26.35 6.46 9.48
CA ARG A 506 -27.26 7.19 10.38
C ARG A 506 -28.74 7.06 9.99
N GLN A 507 -29.03 6.90 8.70
CA GLN A 507 -30.39 6.71 8.17
C GLN A 507 -30.78 5.23 8.03
N HIS A 508 -29.84 4.30 8.20
CA HIS A 508 -30.10 2.87 8.04
C HIS A 508 -31.08 2.37 9.12
N PRO A 509 -32.08 1.53 8.79
CA PRO A 509 -33.06 1.04 9.76
C PRO A 509 -32.44 0.37 10.98
N ALA A 510 -31.33 -0.37 10.78
CA ALA A 510 -30.59 -1.01 11.85
C ALA A 510 -29.96 -0.03 12.87
N VAL A 511 -29.66 1.20 12.45
CA VAL A 511 -29.15 2.26 13.33
C VAL A 511 -30.30 3.09 13.89
N TRP A 512 -31.32 3.35 13.08
CA TRP A 512 -32.50 4.10 13.49
C TRP A 512 -33.18 3.48 14.71
N LYS A 513 -33.33 2.14 14.73
CA LYS A 513 -33.90 1.40 15.87
C LYS A 513 -33.11 1.56 17.18
N LEU A 514 -31.82 1.89 17.10
CA LEU A 514 -30.95 2.09 18.26
C LEU A 514 -31.04 3.52 18.80
N ARG A 515 -31.50 4.51 18.01
CA ARG A 515 -31.50 5.92 18.43
C ARG A 515 -32.40 6.18 19.62
N GLY A 516 -31.86 6.88 20.61
CA GLY A 516 -32.59 7.24 21.84
C GLY A 516 -32.83 6.06 22.79
N GLN A 517 -32.32 4.88 22.47
CA GLN A 517 -32.41 3.68 23.30
C GLN A 517 -31.24 3.60 24.28
N LYS A 518 -31.38 2.83 25.36
CA LYS A 518 -30.29 2.54 26.29
C LYS A 518 -29.48 1.36 25.75
N LEU A 519 -28.25 1.64 25.33
CA LEU A 519 -27.37 0.64 24.73
C LEU A 519 -26.33 0.17 25.74
N ALA A 520 -26.19 -1.14 25.89
CA ALA A 520 -25.10 -1.74 26.66
C ALA A 520 -24.18 -2.58 25.78
N ILE A 521 -22.87 -2.30 25.80
CA ILE A 521 -21.84 -3.15 25.19
C ILE A 521 -21.30 -4.07 26.29
N LEU A 522 -21.49 -5.38 26.11
CA LEU A 522 -21.06 -6.40 27.06
C LEU A 522 -19.85 -7.16 26.51
N GLY A 523 -18.70 -6.97 27.16
CA GLY A 523 -17.38 -7.43 26.74
C GLY A 523 -16.64 -6.38 25.93
N LEU A 524 -15.47 -5.96 26.39
CA LEU A 524 -14.70 -4.83 25.86
C LEU A 524 -13.41 -5.24 25.15
N GLY A 525 -13.30 -6.50 24.72
CA GLY A 525 -12.18 -6.98 23.90
C GLY A 525 -12.11 -6.27 22.53
N ARG A 526 -11.33 -6.83 21.59
CA ARG A 526 -11.11 -6.24 20.24
C ARG A 526 -12.41 -5.87 19.52
N GLU A 527 -13.39 -6.77 19.58
CA GLU A 527 -14.73 -6.62 19.00
C GLU A 527 -15.53 -5.54 19.75
N GLY A 528 -15.52 -5.56 21.09
CA GLY A 528 -16.15 -4.52 21.92
C GLY A 528 -15.63 -3.11 21.62
N TRP A 529 -14.32 -2.98 21.42
CA TRP A 529 -13.68 -1.72 21.03
C TRP A 529 -14.16 -1.22 19.66
N ALA A 530 -14.17 -2.10 18.65
CA ALA A 530 -14.66 -1.75 17.32
C ALA A 530 -16.14 -1.29 17.35
N THR A 531 -16.96 -1.95 18.16
CA THR A 531 -18.37 -1.56 18.34
C THR A 531 -18.52 -0.21 19.01
N TYR A 532 -17.74 0.05 20.07
CA TYR A 532 -17.74 1.35 20.74
C TYR A 532 -17.34 2.49 19.81
N GLN A 533 -16.23 2.32 19.07
CA GLN A 533 -15.76 3.33 18.11
C GLN A 533 -16.81 3.61 17.04
N TRP A 534 -17.37 2.55 16.44
CA TRP A 534 -18.39 2.68 15.41
C TRP A 534 -19.65 3.37 15.94
N LEU A 535 -20.15 2.97 17.12
CA LEU A 535 -21.32 3.61 17.74
C LEU A 535 -21.09 5.09 18.01
N ARG A 536 -19.89 5.48 18.47
CA ARG A 536 -19.56 6.89 18.69
C ARG A 536 -19.52 7.71 17.40
N GLN A 537 -19.20 7.10 16.27
CA GLN A 537 -19.31 7.77 14.97
C GLN A 537 -20.78 7.99 14.56
N VAL A 538 -21.61 6.95 14.64
CA VAL A 538 -23.00 7.02 14.15
C VAL A 538 -23.97 7.68 15.13
N LEU A 539 -23.71 7.57 16.43
CA LEU A 539 -24.54 8.02 17.56
C LEU A 539 -23.67 8.77 18.60
N PRO A 540 -23.10 9.94 18.23
CA PRO A 540 -22.08 10.63 19.04
C PRO A 540 -22.58 11.08 20.41
N THR A 541 -23.86 11.43 20.53
CA THR A 541 -24.45 11.97 21.78
C THR A 541 -25.23 10.94 22.58
N GLN A 542 -25.25 9.67 22.15
CA GLN A 542 -26.08 8.66 22.78
C GLN A 542 -25.40 8.08 24.03
N PRO A 543 -26.04 8.03 25.21
CA PRO A 543 -25.45 7.38 26.36
C PRO A 543 -25.16 5.90 26.11
N LEU A 544 -23.96 5.44 26.47
CA LEU A 544 -23.55 4.04 26.36
C LEU A 544 -23.22 3.47 27.75
N VAL A 545 -23.64 2.23 27.98
CA VAL A 545 -23.22 1.44 29.14
C VAL A 545 -22.20 0.41 28.68
N LEU A 546 -21.03 0.38 29.30
CA LEU A 546 -19.94 -0.52 28.96
C LEU A 546 -19.72 -1.49 30.11
N GLY A 547 -19.76 -2.79 29.85
CA GLY A 547 -19.62 -3.83 30.86
C GLY A 547 -18.50 -4.81 30.54
N ASP A 548 -17.62 -5.11 31.50
CA ASP A 548 -16.63 -6.18 31.36
C ASP A 548 -16.40 -6.89 32.70
N VAL A 549 -16.03 -8.18 32.63
CA VAL A 549 -15.66 -8.96 33.82
C VAL A 549 -14.40 -8.39 34.49
N LYS A 550 -13.53 -7.75 33.69
CA LYS A 550 -12.31 -7.10 34.18
C LYS A 550 -12.62 -5.70 34.73
N PRO A 551 -11.99 -5.28 35.84
CA PRO A 551 -11.99 -3.88 36.25
C PRO A 551 -11.21 -3.02 35.24
N LEU A 552 -11.46 -1.70 35.23
CA LEU A 552 -10.87 -0.74 34.27
C LEU A 552 -9.33 -0.75 34.27
N SER A 553 -8.71 -0.98 35.43
CA SER A 553 -7.26 -1.07 35.60
C SER A 553 -6.63 -2.27 34.88
N GLN A 554 -7.43 -3.29 34.53
CA GLN A 554 -6.99 -4.50 33.84
C GLN A 554 -7.40 -4.55 32.35
N LEU A 555 -8.13 -3.52 31.87
CA LEU A 555 -8.41 -3.34 30.45
C LEU A 555 -7.19 -2.77 29.73
N ALA A 556 -7.15 -2.90 28.40
CA ALA A 556 -6.10 -2.30 27.59
C ALA A 556 -6.11 -0.76 27.75
N SER A 557 -4.94 -0.14 27.71
CA SER A 557 -4.76 1.29 28.04
C SER A 557 -5.64 2.25 27.22
N HIS A 558 -5.96 1.90 25.96
CA HIS A 558 -6.86 2.70 25.12
C HIS A 558 -8.26 2.89 25.72
N TRP A 559 -8.76 1.93 26.52
CA TRP A 559 -10.06 2.07 27.19
C TRP A 559 -10.04 3.12 28.30
N GLN A 560 -8.93 3.23 29.03
CA GLN A 560 -8.78 4.21 30.10
C GLN A 560 -8.82 5.62 29.51
N THR A 561 -8.10 5.84 28.40
CA THR A 561 -8.11 7.11 27.66
C THR A 561 -9.50 7.40 27.07
N ALA A 562 -10.13 6.42 26.43
CA ALA A 562 -11.44 6.62 25.82
C ALA A 562 -12.54 6.98 26.83
N LEU A 563 -12.60 6.24 27.94
CA LEU A 563 -13.57 6.49 29.02
C LEU A 563 -13.33 7.82 29.72
N ALA A 564 -12.07 8.25 29.88
CA ALA A 564 -11.77 9.57 30.43
C ALA A 564 -12.21 10.72 29.51
N ALA A 565 -12.19 10.50 28.18
CA ALA A 565 -12.57 11.49 27.18
C ALA A 565 -14.07 11.50 26.84
N ASP A 566 -14.81 10.47 27.26
CA ASP A 566 -16.21 10.26 26.88
C ASP A 566 -17.14 10.27 28.09
N PRO A 567 -17.66 11.45 28.50
CA PRO A 567 -18.54 11.57 29.65
C PRO A 567 -19.92 10.92 29.43
N LEU A 568 -20.22 10.46 28.21
CA LEU A 568 -21.47 9.78 27.87
C LEU A 568 -21.34 8.25 27.90
N ALA A 569 -20.18 7.71 28.29
CA ALA A 569 -19.97 6.27 28.48
C ALA A 569 -19.80 5.94 29.97
N ASN A 570 -20.69 5.10 30.49
CA ASN A 570 -20.62 4.62 31.86
C ASN A 570 -20.07 3.19 31.90
N PHE A 571 -19.00 2.97 32.67
CA PHE A 571 -18.33 1.67 32.76
C PHE A 571 -18.66 0.92 34.05
N TRP A 572 -18.95 -0.37 33.92
CA TRP A 572 -19.13 -1.33 35.01
C TRP A 572 -18.17 -2.49 34.86
N GLY A 573 -17.19 -2.56 35.76
CA GLY A 573 -16.17 -3.62 35.77
C GLY A 573 -16.32 -4.58 36.94
N GLY A 574 -15.84 -5.81 36.77
CA GLY A 574 -15.72 -6.81 37.84
C GLY A 574 -16.69 -7.98 37.70
N PRO A 575 -16.60 -9.01 38.56
CA PRO A 575 -17.33 -10.27 38.39
C PRO A 575 -18.86 -10.14 38.43
N ARG A 576 -19.38 -9.07 39.04
CA ARG A 576 -20.82 -8.77 39.15
C ARG A 576 -21.31 -7.76 38.11
N PHE A 577 -20.52 -7.43 37.09
CA PHE A 577 -20.90 -6.40 36.11
C PHE A 577 -22.22 -6.71 35.40
N LEU A 578 -22.51 -7.99 35.10
CA LEU A 578 -23.76 -8.38 34.45
C LEU A 578 -24.96 -8.13 35.35
N GLU A 579 -24.84 -8.41 36.64
CA GLU A 579 -25.87 -8.05 37.60
C GLU A 579 -26.08 -6.54 37.54
N LEU A 580 -25.04 -5.73 37.66
CA LEU A 580 -25.12 -4.25 37.68
C LEU A 580 -25.66 -3.65 36.39
N VAL A 581 -25.29 -4.17 35.22
CA VAL A 581 -25.70 -3.65 33.91
C VAL A 581 -27.09 -4.14 33.51
N CYS A 582 -27.45 -5.39 33.82
CA CYS A 582 -28.69 -6.01 33.34
C CYS A 582 -29.87 -5.89 34.31
N GLN A 583 -29.74 -5.16 35.44
CA GLN A 583 -30.72 -5.18 36.56
C GLN A 583 -32.18 -4.93 36.15
N PRO A 584 -33.06 -5.93 36.29
CA PRO A 584 -34.51 -5.71 36.23
C PRO A 584 -35.09 -5.27 37.59
N THR A 585 -34.39 -5.55 38.71
CA THR A 585 -35.00 -5.64 40.05
C THR A 585 -34.77 -4.45 40.99
N GLN A 586 -33.73 -3.63 40.82
CA GLN A 586 -33.49 -2.46 41.69
C GLN A 586 -34.11 -1.16 41.13
N ASN A 587 -34.15 -1.00 39.80
CA ASN A 587 -34.93 0.03 39.11
C ASN A 587 -35.12 -0.34 37.63
N PRO A 588 -36.33 -0.77 37.19
CA PRO A 588 -36.60 -1.10 35.79
C PRO A 588 -36.29 0.02 34.80
N ALA A 589 -36.32 1.29 35.26
CA ALA A 589 -36.00 2.44 34.44
C ALA A 589 -34.53 2.52 34.02
N ASN A 590 -33.59 1.79 34.63
CA ASN A 590 -32.16 1.85 34.29
C ASN A 590 -31.68 0.69 33.41
N ARG A 591 -32.56 -0.26 33.09
CA ARG A 591 -32.24 -1.41 32.26
C ARG A 591 -31.94 -0.99 30.80
N PRO A 592 -30.92 -1.56 30.14
CA PRO A 592 -30.68 -1.36 28.72
C PRO A 592 -31.82 -1.91 27.85
N ASP A 593 -32.15 -1.20 26.77
CA ASP A 593 -33.08 -1.67 25.75
C ASP A 593 -32.38 -2.66 24.81
N TYR A 594 -31.10 -2.45 24.53
CA TYR A 594 -30.27 -3.31 23.69
C TYR A 594 -28.99 -3.77 24.39
N LEU A 595 -28.74 -5.07 24.34
CA LEU A 595 -27.53 -5.72 24.84
C LEU A 595 -26.67 -6.14 23.63
N LEU A 596 -25.60 -5.40 23.35
CA LEU A 596 -24.61 -5.66 22.31
C LEU A 596 -23.50 -6.55 22.87
N VAL A 597 -23.61 -7.86 22.64
CA VAL A 597 -22.69 -8.86 23.21
C VAL A 597 -21.52 -9.16 22.28
N THR A 598 -20.31 -9.25 22.85
CA THR A 598 -19.15 -9.79 22.13
C THR A 598 -19.24 -11.31 21.95
N PRO A 599 -18.57 -11.86 20.92
CA PRO A 599 -18.40 -13.30 20.80
C PRO A 599 -17.72 -13.90 22.04
N GLY A 600 -18.25 -15.02 22.54
CA GLY A 600 -17.72 -15.76 23.69
C GLY A 600 -18.36 -15.38 25.02
N LEU A 601 -19.14 -14.29 25.10
CA LEU A 601 -19.93 -14.00 26.28
C LEU A 601 -21.11 -14.98 26.36
N ARG A 602 -21.27 -15.63 27.53
CA ARG A 602 -22.36 -16.56 27.81
C ARG A 602 -23.67 -15.80 28.00
N THR A 603 -24.59 -15.96 27.06
CA THR A 603 -25.90 -15.28 27.06
C THR A 603 -26.96 -16.04 27.84
N ASP A 604 -26.69 -17.29 28.25
CA ASP A 604 -27.53 -18.11 29.13
C ASP A 604 -27.42 -17.72 30.62
N GLN A 605 -26.59 -16.74 30.95
CA GLN A 605 -26.45 -16.26 32.33
C GLN A 605 -27.75 -15.64 32.87
N PRO A 606 -28.11 -15.89 34.15
CA PRO A 606 -29.38 -15.46 34.73
C PRO A 606 -29.67 -13.96 34.56
N ALA A 607 -28.67 -13.09 34.71
CA ALA A 607 -28.83 -11.64 34.58
C ALA A 607 -29.23 -11.22 33.15
N ILE A 608 -28.63 -11.82 32.13
CA ILE A 608 -28.97 -11.55 30.72
C ILE A 608 -30.36 -12.10 30.42
N GLN A 609 -30.64 -13.34 30.81
CA GLN A 609 -31.96 -13.95 30.60
C GLN A 609 -33.07 -13.15 31.27
N ALA A 610 -32.85 -12.62 32.48
CA ALA A 610 -33.80 -11.77 33.17
C ALA A 610 -34.03 -10.42 32.45
N ALA A 611 -32.97 -9.79 31.91
CA ALA A 611 -33.12 -8.57 31.11
C ALA A 611 -33.91 -8.82 29.82
N LEU A 612 -33.61 -9.93 29.12
CA LEU A 612 -34.35 -10.34 27.92
C LEU A 612 -35.82 -10.63 28.24
N ALA A 613 -36.11 -11.36 29.33
CA ALA A 613 -37.47 -11.64 29.77
C ALA A 613 -38.26 -10.38 30.14
N ALA A 614 -37.56 -9.35 30.64
CA ALA A 614 -38.17 -8.06 30.91
C ALA A 614 -38.43 -7.24 29.62
N GLY A 615 -37.84 -7.62 28.47
CA GLY A 615 -38.00 -6.91 27.18
C GLY A 615 -36.73 -6.26 26.58
N SER A 616 -35.53 -6.49 27.12
CA SER A 616 -34.29 -6.10 26.43
C SER A 616 -34.10 -6.95 25.16
N GLN A 617 -33.47 -6.39 24.13
CA GLN A 617 -33.14 -7.11 22.91
C GLN A 617 -31.66 -7.47 22.86
N LEU A 618 -31.37 -8.72 22.49
CA LEU A 618 -30.01 -9.18 22.29
C LEU A 618 -29.55 -8.85 20.86
N HIS A 619 -28.40 -8.20 20.74
CA HIS A 619 -27.73 -7.97 19.47
C HIS A 619 -26.29 -8.45 19.54
N SER A 620 -25.78 -8.93 18.42
CA SER A 620 -24.35 -9.21 18.27
C SER A 620 -23.73 -8.24 17.27
N GLN A 621 -22.43 -8.04 17.42
CA GLN A 621 -21.65 -7.19 16.52
C GLN A 621 -21.64 -7.75 15.10
N THR A 622 -21.57 -9.09 14.99
CA THR A 622 -21.71 -9.81 13.71
C THR A 622 -23.06 -9.54 13.07
N GLN A 623 -24.17 -9.59 13.83
CA GLN A 623 -25.51 -9.28 13.33
C GLN A 623 -25.58 -7.85 12.79
N LEU A 624 -25.06 -6.89 13.57
CA LEU A 624 -25.03 -5.49 13.17
C LEU A 624 -24.21 -5.28 11.88
N PHE A 625 -23.06 -5.94 11.77
CA PHE A 625 -22.25 -5.89 10.54
C PHE A 625 -23.00 -6.48 9.33
N PHE A 626 -23.67 -7.63 9.48
CA PHE A 626 -24.46 -8.24 8.39
C PHE A 626 -25.61 -7.34 7.93
N GLU A 627 -26.28 -6.67 8.88
CA GLU A 627 -27.37 -5.72 8.57
C GLU A 627 -26.86 -4.47 7.83
N LEU A 628 -25.62 -4.05 8.07
CA LEU A 628 -25.07 -2.79 7.55
C LEU A 628 -24.16 -2.97 6.32
N CYS A 629 -23.64 -4.17 6.09
CA CYS A 629 -22.66 -4.44 5.05
C CYS A 629 -23.26 -4.18 3.66
N PRO A 630 -22.74 -3.19 2.90
CA PRO A 630 -23.25 -2.93 1.55
C PRO A 630 -22.73 -3.94 0.52
N GLY A 631 -21.61 -4.61 0.81
CA GLY A 631 -21.00 -5.63 -0.04
C GLY A 631 -21.56 -7.03 0.19
N LYS A 632 -21.09 -8.00 -0.61
CA LYS A 632 -21.51 -9.41 -0.51
C LYS A 632 -20.57 -10.19 0.41
N ILE A 633 -21.15 -11.00 1.29
CA ILE A 633 -20.41 -11.75 2.32
C ILE A 633 -20.19 -13.21 1.90
N ILE A 634 -18.93 -13.64 1.95
CA ILE A 634 -18.47 -15.03 1.84
C ILE A 634 -18.10 -15.50 3.25
N GLY A 635 -18.95 -16.29 3.90
CA GLY A 635 -18.73 -16.74 5.28
C GLY A 635 -18.18 -18.16 5.35
N VAL A 636 -17.14 -18.37 6.15
CA VAL A 636 -16.48 -19.68 6.32
C VAL A 636 -16.61 -20.14 7.76
N THR A 637 -17.18 -21.33 7.97
CA THR A 637 -17.18 -21.99 9.28
C THR A 637 -16.72 -23.44 9.21
N GLY A 638 -16.41 -24.02 10.37
CA GLY A 638 -15.78 -25.32 10.55
C GLY A 638 -15.33 -25.54 11.98
N THR A 639 -15.05 -26.77 12.38
CA THR A 639 -14.25 -27.03 13.58
C THR A 639 -12.78 -26.75 13.27
N LYS A 640 -12.27 -27.35 12.18
CA LYS A 640 -10.92 -27.09 11.63
C LYS A 640 -11.01 -26.53 10.21
N GLY A 641 -9.91 -25.96 9.68
CA GLY A 641 -9.81 -25.48 8.30
C GLY A 641 -10.37 -24.07 8.00
N LYS A 642 -11.10 -23.46 8.93
CA LYS A 642 -11.72 -22.12 8.80
C LYS A 642 -10.75 -21.05 8.29
N SER A 643 -9.70 -20.77 9.07
CA SER A 643 -8.75 -19.68 8.83
C SER A 643 -7.96 -19.85 7.54
N THR A 644 -7.54 -21.09 7.25
CA THR A 644 -6.85 -21.41 6.00
C THR A 644 -7.78 -21.22 4.80
N THR A 645 -9.02 -21.70 4.89
CA THR A 645 -10.00 -21.56 3.80
C THR A 645 -10.38 -20.10 3.55
N SER A 646 -10.68 -19.32 4.59
CA SER A 646 -11.02 -17.89 4.44
C SER A 646 -9.84 -17.09 3.89
N SER A 647 -8.62 -17.34 4.36
CA SER A 647 -7.42 -16.66 3.86
C SER A 647 -7.10 -17.05 2.42
N LEU A 648 -7.28 -18.32 2.04
CA LEU A 648 -7.06 -18.79 0.68
C LEU A 648 -8.11 -18.22 -0.29
N ILE A 649 -9.39 -18.20 0.11
CA ILE A 649 -10.45 -17.53 -0.68
C ILE A 649 -10.06 -16.07 -0.89
N TYR A 650 -9.77 -15.34 0.20
CA TYR A 650 -9.36 -13.94 0.13
C TYR A 650 -8.19 -13.77 -0.85
N HIS A 651 -7.10 -14.53 -0.68
CA HIS A 651 -5.92 -14.49 -1.55
C HIS A 651 -6.24 -14.68 -3.03
N VAL A 652 -7.09 -15.65 -3.37
CA VAL A 652 -7.56 -15.88 -4.75
C VAL A 652 -8.25 -14.64 -5.32
N LEU A 653 -9.04 -13.92 -4.53
CA LEU A 653 -9.71 -12.70 -4.97
C LEU A 653 -8.71 -11.56 -5.20
N ILE A 654 -7.78 -11.31 -4.28
CA ILE A 654 -6.90 -10.12 -4.35
C ILE A 654 -5.85 -10.29 -5.44
N GLU A 655 -5.32 -11.50 -5.60
CA GLU A 655 -4.38 -11.83 -6.68
C GLU A 655 -4.98 -11.61 -8.07
N ASN A 656 -6.30 -11.64 -8.18
CA ASN A 656 -7.05 -11.38 -9.41
C ASN A 656 -7.74 -10.01 -9.42
N SER A 657 -7.28 -9.08 -8.59
CA SER A 657 -7.75 -7.68 -8.53
C SER A 657 -9.25 -7.52 -8.26
N LEU A 658 -9.90 -8.51 -7.64
CA LEU A 658 -11.26 -8.35 -7.15
C LEU A 658 -11.22 -7.59 -5.81
N PRO A 659 -12.03 -6.53 -5.65
CA PRO A 659 -12.07 -5.78 -4.40
C PRO A 659 -12.62 -6.67 -3.29
N ALA A 660 -11.78 -6.99 -2.31
CA ALA A 660 -12.19 -7.82 -1.19
C ALA A 660 -11.52 -7.42 0.12
N VAL A 661 -12.17 -7.75 1.23
CA VAL A 661 -11.66 -7.56 2.59
C VAL A 661 -11.75 -8.88 3.38
N LEU A 662 -10.75 -9.17 4.20
CA LEU A 662 -10.75 -10.31 5.13
C LEU A 662 -11.04 -9.81 6.55
N VAL A 663 -12.12 -10.29 7.16
CA VAL A 663 -12.59 -9.89 8.50
C VAL A 663 -13.15 -11.08 9.28
N GLY A 664 -13.57 -10.85 10.52
CA GLY A 664 -14.28 -11.82 11.35
C GLY A 664 -13.45 -12.33 12.52
N ASN A 665 -13.51 -13.64 12.79
CA ASN A 665 -12.79 -14.25 13.91
C ASN A 665 -11.25 -14.15 13.81
N ILE A 666 -10.74 -13.94 12.59
CA ILE A 666 -9.32 -13.66 12.32
C ILE A 666 -9.18 -12.31 11.63
N GLY A 667 -7.97 -11.75 11.65
CA GLY A 667 -7.68 -10.44 11.08
C GLY A 667 -8.23 -9.31 11.96
N THR A 668 -8.91 -8.35 11.36
CA THR A 668 -9.51 -7.19 12.02
C THR A 668 -11.00 -7.41 12.32
N PRO A 669 -11.52 -6.86 13.43
CA PRO A 669 -12.96 -6.79 13.71
C PRO A 669 -13.77 -6.29 12.50
N ALA A 670 -14.93 -6.89 12.24
CA ALA A 670 -15.66 -6.59 11.00
C ALA A 670 -16.14 -5.13 10.93
N LEU A 671 -16.65 -4.58 12.04
CA LEU A 671 -17.12 -3.19 12.10
C LEU A 671 -16.01 -2.16 11.88
N SER A 672 -14.74 -2.48 12.17
CA SER A 672 -13.64 -1.52 11.99
C SER A 672 -13.31 -1.27 10.52
N ARG A 673 -13.70 -2.17 9.61
CA ARG A 673 -13.50 -2.05 8.16
C ARG A 673 -14.77 -1.75 7.38
N LEU A 674 -15.90 -1.57 8.06
CA LEU A 674 -17.19 -1.30 7.41
C LEU A 674 -17.14 -0.06 6.51
N GLY A 675 -16.33 0.94 6.87
CA GLY A 675 -16.12 2.18 6.10
C GLY A 675 -15.48 1.98 4.73
N GLU A 676 -14.77 0.87 4.52
CA GLU A 676 -14.03 0.55 3.30
C GLU A 676 -14.86 -0.30 2.31
N ILE A 677 -16.04 -0.79 2.74
CA ILE A 677 -16.83 -1.75 1.98
C ILE A 677 -17.82 -1.00 1.08
N THR A 678 -17.76 -1.33 -0.21
CA THR A 678 -18.70 -0.85 -1.23
C THR A 678 -19.61 -1.99 -1.70
N PRO A 679 -20.68 -1.73 -2.46
CA PRO A 679 -21.49 -2.79 -3.07
C PRO A 679 -20.71 -3.75 -3.98
N GLN A 680 -19.56 -3.33 -4.50
CA GLN A 680 -18.67 -4.16 -5.33
C GLN A 680 -17.70 -5.00 -4.49
N THR A 681 -17.50 -4.65 -3.22
CA THR A 681 -16.53 -5.32 -2.34
C THR A 681 -17.04 -6.68 -1.86
N TRP A 682 -16.20 -7.71 -1.98
CA TRP A 682 -16.43 -9.03 -1.38
C TRP A 682 -15.88 -9.09 0.04
N VAL A 683 -16.72 -9.45 1.00
CA VAL A 683 -16.32 -9.61 2.39
C VAL A 683 -16.08 -11.08 2.68
N VAL A 684 -14.81 -11.47 2.78
CA VAL A 684 -14.43 -12.83 3.18
C VAL A 684 -14.36 -12.86 4.70
N MET A 685 -15.24 -13.65 5.33
CA MET A 685 -15.43 -13.62 6.77
C MET A 685 -15.26 -15.00 7.41
N GLU A 686 -14.28 -15.12 8.33
CA GLU A 686 -14.22 -16.29 9.21
C GLU A 686 -15.26 -16.16 10.32
N LEU A 687 -16.10 -17.19 10.47
CA LEU A 687 -17.21 -17.19 11.44
C LEU A 687 -17.07 -18.34 12.45
N SER A 688 -16.90 -17.97 13.72
CA SER A 688 -16.92 -18.91 14.85
C SER A 688 -18.34 -19.33 15.25
N CYS A 689 -18.47 -20.39 16.06
CA CYS A 689 -19.78 -20.78 16.60
C CYS A 689 -20.42 -19.66 17.44
N HIS A 690 -19.63 -18.94 18.23
CA HIS A 690 -20.10 -17.84 19.07
C HIS A 690 -20.56 -16.62 18.26
N GLN A 691 -19.95 -16.36 17.09
CA GLN A 691 -20.42 -15.32 16.19
C GLN A 691 -21.72 -15.72 15.47
N LEU A 692 -21.88 -17.01 15.14
CA LEU A 692 -23.03 -17.52 14.40
C LEU A 692 -24.28 -17.72 15.25
N GLN A 693 -24.14 -18.06 16.54
CA GLN A 693 -25.27 -18.48 17.38
C GLN A 693 -26.41 -17.44 17.53
N HIS A 694 -26.13 -16.16 17.29
CA HIS A 694 -27.08 -15.06 17.39
C HIS A 694 -27.45 -14.44 16.04
N LEU A 695 -26.99 -15.01 14.92
CA LEU A 695 -27.31 -14.49 13.60
C LEU A 695 -28.71 -14.92 13.15
N THR A 696 -29.44 -13.95 12.62
CA THR A 696 -30.70 -14.14 11.88
C THR A 696 -30.55 -13.92 10.38
N LEU A 697 -29.31 -13.68 9.93
CA LEU A 697 -28.91 -13.53 8.55
C LEU A 697 -27.78 -14.53 8.24
N SER A 698 -27.72 -15.02 7.01
CA SER A 698 -26.64 -15.89 6.53
C SER A 698 -25.83 -15.17 5.44
N PRO A 699 -24.55 -15.55 5.23
CA PRO A 699 -23.74 -15.04 4.13
C PRO A 699 -24.36 -15.36 2.77
N HIS A 700 -23.99 -14.57 1.76
CA HIS A 700 -24.42 -14.79 0.38
C HIS A 700 -23.77 -16.06 -0.21
N ILE A 701 -22.53 -16.33 0.20
CA ILE A 701 -21.83 -17.59 -0.07
C ILE A 701 -21.37 -18.17 1.26
N ALA A 702 -21.90 -19.33 1.65
CA ALA A 702 -21.54 -20.03 2.87
C ALA A 702 -20.60 -21.19 2.55
N VAL A 703 -19.51 -21.33 3.30
CA VAL A 703 -18.59 -22.48 3.23
C VAL A 703 -18.64 -23.22 4.56
N ILE A 704 -19.04 -24.50 4.50
CA ILE A 704 -19.15 -25.37 5.67
C ILE A 704 -18.06 -26.44 5.58
N GLN A 705 -16.98 -26.24 6.34
CA GLN A 705 -15.94 -27.24 6.54
C GLN A 705 -16.39 -28.32 7.52
N ASN A 706 -15.56 -29.35 7.72
CA ASN A 706 -15.86 -30.44 8.64
C ASN A 706 -16.17 -29.95 10.07
N ILE A 707 -17.22 -30.54 10.66
CA ILE A 707 -17.74 -30.20 11.99
C ILE A 707 -17.60 -31.42 12.91
N THR A 708 -16.76 -31.29 13.92
CA THR A 708 -16.56 -32.24 15.02
C THR A 708 -16.80 -31.55 16.36
N SER A 709 -17.02 -32.32 17.43
CA SER A 709 -17.31 -31.79 18.78
C SER A 709 -16.17 -30.91 19.31
N GLU A 710 -16.50 -29.70 19.77
CA GLU A 710 -15.59 -28.72 20.37
C GLU A 710 -16.42 -27.74 21.25
N HIS A 711 -15.77 -27.03 22.18
CA HIS A 711 -16.39 -26.04 23.08
C HIS A 711 -17.53 -26.56 23.98
N LEU A 712 -17.40 -27.80 24.47
CA LEU A 712 -18.40 -28.40 25.39
C LEU A 712 -18.36 -27.81 26.81
N ASP A 713 -17.39 -26.95 27.11
CA ASP A 713 -17.36 -26.05 28.27
C ASP A 713 -18.38 -24.90 28.14
N TYR A 714 -18.71 -24.51 26.90
CA TYR A 714 -19.71 -23.50 26.60
C TYR A 714 -21.07 -24.13 26.23
N TYR A 715 -21.08 -25.16 25.39
CA TYR A 715 -22.30 -25.81 24.92
C TYR A 715 -22.61 -27.10 25.69
N PRO A 716 -23.89 -27.37 26.03
CA PRO A 716 -24.26 -28.55 26.82
C PRO A 716 -24.01 -29.87 26.09
N ASN A 717 -24.00 -29.87 24.75
CA ASN A 717 -23.76 -31.05 23.93
C ASN A 717 -23.38 -30.66 22.48
N THR A 718 -22.96 -31.65 21.70
CA THR A 718 -22.56 -31.48 20.29
C THR A 718 -23.71 -30.97 19.42
N ALA A 719 -24.96 -31.34 19.70
CA ALA A 719 -26.10 -30.88 18.92
C ALA A 719 -26.32 -29.36 19.07
N ALA A 720 -26.14 -28.81 20.28
CA ALA A 720 -26.20 -27.37 20.53
C ALA A 720 -25.08 -26.61 19.80
N TYR A 721 -23.86 -27.16 19.78
CA TYR A 721 -22.73 -26.62 19.02
C TYR A 721 -23.00 -26.58 17.49
N VAL A 722 -23.53 -27.68 16.94
CA VAL A 722 -23.91 -27.74 15.51
C VAL A 722 -25.04 -26.75 15.20
N THR A 723 -26.02 -26.63 16.09
CA THR A 723 -27.14 -25.69 15.95
C THR A 723 -26.64 -24.24 15.91
N ALA A 724 -25.70 -23.88 16.79
CA ALA A 724 -25.07 -22.56 16.79
C ALA A 724 -24.40 -22.24 15.43
N LYS A 725 -23.67 -23.20 14.86
CA LYS A 725 -23.02 -23.02 13.56
C LYS A 725 -23.98 -23.02 12.38
N SER A 726 -25.16 -23.63 12.52
CA SER A 726 -26.12 -23.80 11.43
C SER A 726 -26.65 -22.47 10.88
N ALA A 727 -26.57 -21.38 11.65
CA ALA A 727 -26.91 -20.03 11.18
C ALA A 727 -26.07 -19.58 9.96
N ILE A 728 -24.95 -20.25 9.66
CA ILE A 728 -24.16 -19.99 8.45
C ILE A 728 -24.96 -20.24 7.16
N ALA A 729 -25.91 -21.16 7.15
CA ALA A 729 -26.69 -21.53 5.96
C ALA A 729 -28.21 -21.45 6.17
N LYS A 730 -28.66 -21.54 7.43
CA LYS A 730 -30.08 -21.61 7.80
C LYS A 730 -30.95 -20.49 7.21
N TRP A 731 -30.43 -19.28 7.11
CA TRP A 731 -31.19 -18.09 6.68
C TRP A 731 -30.94 -17.72 5.22
N GLN A 732 -30.25 -18.56 4.44
CA GLN A 732 -29.99 -18.32 3.03
C GLN A 732 -31.24 -18.49 2.16
N THR A 733 -31.32 -17.70 1.10
CA THR A 733 -32.36 -17.67 0.06
C THR A 733 -31.93 -18.47 -1.19
N ALA A 734 -32.80 -18.56 -2.21
CA ALA A 734 -32.49 -19.28 -3.46
C ALA A 734 -31.38 -18.61 -4.30
N ASP A 735 -31.13 -17.31 -4.09
CA ASP A 735 -30.08 -16.57 -4.78
C ASP A 735 -28.69 -16.84 -4.21
N ASP A 736 -28.62 -17.36 -2.99
CA ASP A 736 -27.39 -17.63 -2.26
C ASP A 736 -26.76 -18.98 -2.66
N ARG A 737 -25.53 -19.20 -2.20
CA ARG A 737 -24.76 -20.43 -2.43
C ARG A 737 -24.29 -21.04 -1.13
N VAL A 738 -24.28 -22.37 -1.07
CA VAL A 738 -23.69 -23.13 0.05
C VAL A 738 -22.71 -24.17 -0.47
N ILE A 739 -21.48 -24.12 0.04
CA ILE A 739 -20.36 -24.94 -0.36
C ILE A 739 -20.03 -25.91 0.76
N PHE A 740 -20.04 -27.21 0.46
CA PHE A 740 -19.76 -28.27 1.42
C PHE A 740 -19.34 -29.57 0.72
N ALA A 741 -18.75 -30.50 1.49
CA ALA A 741 -18.46 -31.84 1.03
C ALA A 741 -19.65 -32.78 1.34
N PRO A 742 -20.32 -33.37 0.34
CA PRO A 742 -21.53 -34.18 0.54
C PRO A 742 -21.25 -35.50 1.27
N GLU A 743 -20.00 -35.99 1.25
CA GLU A 743 -19.57 -37.14 2.04
C GLU A 743 -19.59 -36.88 3.56
N LEU A 744 -19.63 -35.62 3.99
CA LEU A 744 -19.70 -35.25 5.40
C LEU A 744 -21.15 -35.00 5.82
N ALA A 745 -21.66 -35.85 6.71
CA ALA A 745 -23.07 -35.84 7.12
C ALA A 745 -23.49 -34.52 7.81
N THR A 746 -22.68 -34.00 8.74
CA THR A 746 -23.01 -32.76 9.47
C THR A 746 -23.03 -31.52 8.57
N PRO A 747 -22.01 -31.23 7.75
CA PRO A 747 -22.07 -30.14 6.76
C PRO A 747 -23.26 -30.26 5.80
N SER A 748 -23.56 -31.47 5.33
CA SER A 748 -24.70 -31.72 4.43
C SER A 748 -26.04 -31.40 5.10
N ALA A 749 -26.22 -31.84 6.34
CA ALA A 749 -27.42 -31.54 7.13
C ALA A 749 -27.56 -30.03 7.39
N MET A 750 -26.46 -29.33 7.69
CA MET A 750 -26.46 -27.88 7.89
C MET A 750 -26.81 -27.11 6.60
N ALA A 751 -26.26 -27.53 5.46
CA ALA A 751 -26.54 -26.92 4.16
C ALA A 751 -28.01 -27.05 3.74
N ALA A 752 -28.66 -28.15 4.13
CA ALA A 752 -30.07 -28.41 3.84
C ALA A 752 -31.07 -27.57 4.67
N LEU A 753 -30.62 -26.82 5.67
CA LEU A 753 -31.50 -25.99 6.51
C LEU A 753 -31.99 -24.71 5.81
N GLY A 754 -31.24 -24.23 4.82
CA GLY A 754 -31.56 -23.02 4.05
C GLY A 754 -32.11 -23.34 2.65
N LYS A 755 -32.30 -22.30 1.83
CA LYS A 755 -32.77 -22.41 0.44
C LYS A 755 -31.65 -22.20 -0.60
N ALA A 756 -30.40 -22.05 -0.18
CA ALA A 756 -29.27 -21.80 -1.06
C ALA A 756 -29.07 -22.90 -2.10
N LYS A 757 -28.57 -22.53 -3.28
CA LYS A 757 -28.13 -23.50 -4.27
C LYS A 757 -26.85 -24.20 -3.78
N PRO A 758 -26.84 -25.54 -3.67
CA PRO A 758 -25.67 -26.28 -3.23
C PRO A 758 -24.59 -26.28 -4.31
N LEU A 759 -23.34 -26.06 -3.90
CA LEU A 759 -22.13 -26.18 -4.71
C LEU A 759 -21.17 -27.15 -4.00
N THR A 760 -21.29 -28.43 -4.33
CA THR A 760 -20.58 -29.48 -3.60
C THR A 760 -19.16 -29.71 -4.12
N PHE A 761 -18.27 -30.18 -3.27
CA PHE A 761 -16.96 -30.67 -3.69
C PHE A 761 -16.64 -32.04 -3.11
N ARG A 762 -15.84 -32.85 -3.80
CA ARG A 762 -15.45 -34.18 -3.33
C ARG A 762 -13.94 -34.36 -3.33
N VAL A 763 -13.39 -34.77 -2.19
CA VAL A 763 -11.93 -34.92 -2.02
C VAL A 763 -11.52 -36.39 -1.82
N THR A 764 -12.47 -37.26 -1.50
CA THR A 764 -12.24 -38.71 -1.36
C THR A 764 -13.42 -39.51 -1.94
N ASN A 765 -13.16 -40.73 -2.44
CA ASN A 765 -14.22 -41.66 -2.86
C ASN A 765 -14.21 -42.88 -1.93
N ARG A 766 -15.40 -43.42 -1.58
CA ARG A 766 -15.58 -44.58 -0.65
C ARG A 766 -14.85 -45.88 -1.06
N ALA A 767 -14.18 -45.91 -2.22
CA ALA A 767 -13.47 -47.07 -2.76
C ALA A 767 -11.97 -46.84 -3.03
N GLY A 768 -11.37 -45.72 -2.57
CA GLY A 768 -9.91 -45.51 -2.67
C GLY A 768 -9.35 -45.21 -4.07
N ALA A 769 -10.17 -45.19 -5.11
CA ALA A 769 -9.78 -44.73 -6.46
C ALA A 769 -10.45 -43.39 -6.80
N ALA A 770 -9.65 -42.42 -7.23
CA ALA A 770 -10.07 -41.08 -7.63
C ALA A 770 -10.61 -41.12 -9.07
N THR A 771 -11.84 -41.59 -9.26
CA THR A 771 -12.49 -41.68 -10.57
C THR A 771 -13.33 -40.45 -10.87
N HIS A 772 -13.37 -40.01 -12.12
CA HIS A 772 -14.30 -38.98 -12.59
C HIS A 772 -15.75 -39.34 -12.22
N PRO A 773 -16.53 -38.42 -11.61
CA PRO A 773 -17.89 -38.70 -11.21
C PRO A 773 -18.79 -38.97 -12.43
N SER A 774 -19.71 -39.92 -12.30
CA SER A 774 -20.74 -40.17 -13.31
C SER A 774 -21.71 -38.99 -13.41
N ALA A 775 -22.18 -38.75 -14.64
CA ALA A 775 -23.03 -37.64 -15.03
C ALA A 775 -24.41 -37.65 -14.35
N THR A 776 -24.54 -36.92 -13.23
CA THR A 776 -25.83 -36.74 -12.55
C THR A 776 -26.00 -35.29 -12.14
N PRO A 777 -27.24 -34.80 -11.93
CA PRO A 777 -27.48 -33.48 -11.34
C PRO A 777 -26.83 -33.29 -9.95
N GLU A 778 -26.44 -34.39 -9.29
CA GLU A 778 -25.77 -34.42 -7.99
C GLU A 778 -24.24 -34.39 -8.09
N SER A 779 -23.67 -34.30 -9.31
CA SER A 779 -22.23 -34.27 -9.51
C SER A 779 -21.58 -33.05 -8.82
N PRO A 780 -20.41 -33.24 -8.17
CA PRO A 780 -19.74 -32.16 -7.47
C PRO A 780 -19.24 -31.07 -8.42
N ARG A 781 -19.30 -29.81 -7.98
CA ARG A 781 -18.75 -28.65 -8.69
C ARG A 781 -17.23 -28.75 -8.85
N VAL A 782 -16.55 -29.26 -7.82
CA VAL A 782 -15.11 -29.54 -7.82
C VAL A 782 -14.85 -30.95 -7.31
N TRP A 783 -13.98 -31.71 -7.97
CA TRP A 783 -13.55 -33.02 -7.47
C TRP A 783 -12.05 -33.22 -7.65
N LEU A 784 -11.51 -34.13 -6.85
CA LEU A 784 -10.14 -34.61 -6.99
C LEU A 784 -10.12 -35.91 -7.81
N ALA A 785 -9.40 -35.92 -8.93
CA ALA A 785 -9.14 -37.09 -9.77
C ALA A 785 -7.72 -37.00 -10.35
N ASP A 786 -7.01 -38.11 -10.43
CA ASP A 786 -5.65 -38.19 -10.98
C ASP A 786 -4.66 -37.21 -10.33
N ASP A 787 -4.69 -37.08 -8.99
CA ASP A 787 -3.90 -36.12 -8.21
C ASP A 787 -4.06 -34.65 -8.66
N GLN A 788 -5.22 -34.33 -9.23
CA GLN A 788 -5.54 -33.01 -9.74
C GLN A 788 -6.97 -32.58 -9.35
N PHE A 789 -7.14 -31.29 -9.06
CA PHE A 789 -8.46 -30.69 -8.90
C PHE A 789 -9.06 -30.38 -10.26
N TRP A 790 -10.31 -30.82 -10.43
CA TRP A 790 -11.12 -30.58 -11.62
C TRP A 790 -12.32 -29.71 -11.25
N LEU A 791 -12.67 -28.77 -12.12
CA LEU A 791 -13.83 -27.89 -12.00
C LEU A 791 -14.84 -28.21 -13.10
N ALA A 792 -16.10 -28.45 -12.74
CA ALA A 792 -17.19 -28.67 -13.71
C ALA A 792 -17.43 -27.43 -14.58
N LYS A 793 -17.64 -27.58 -15.90
CA LYS A 793 -18.14 -26.49 -16.74
C LYS A 793 -19.62 -26.20 -16.43
N ALA A 794 -19.99 -24.91 -16.36
CA ALA A 794 -21.33 -24.47 -15.98
C ALA A 794 -22.44 -24.94 -16.95
N ALA A 795 -22.13 -25.07 -18.24
CA ALA A 795 -23.08 -25.51 -19.28
C ALA A 795 -23.14 -27.04 -19.44
N THR A 796 -22.07 -27.75 -19.05
CA THR A 796 -21.92 -29.19 -19.22
C THR A 796 -21.18 -29.78 -18.02
N PRO A 797 -21.88 -30.23 -16.97
CA PRO A 797 -21.27 -30.85 -15.78
C PRO A 797 -20.37 -32.06 -16.10
N LEU A 798 -20.47 -32.57 -17.32
CA LEU A 798 -19.76 -33.70 -17.92
C LEU A 798 -18.27 -33.42 -18.22
N GLU A 799 -17.93 -32.19 -18.56
CA GLU A 799 -16.58 -31.81 -18.94
C GLU A 799 -15.96 -30.97 -17.83
N GLY A 800 -15.06 -31.60 -17.06
CA GLY A 800 -14.23 -30.89 -16.10
C GLY A 800 -13.07 -30.19 -16.79
N GLN A 801 -12.70 -29.01 -16.31
CA GLN A 801 -11.42 -28.41 -16.63
C GLN A 801 -10.46 -28.65 -15.47
N ALA A 802 -9.27 -29.13 -15.79
CA ALA A 802 -8.19 -29.29 -14.83
C ALA A 802 -7.77 -27.91 -14.29
N VAL A 803 -7.69 -27.76 -12.97
CA VAL A 803 -7.36 -26.50 -12.29
C VAL A 803 -5.91 -26.53 -11.81
N ILE A 804 -5.60 -27.41 -10.84
CA ILE A 804 -4.28 -27.46 -10.19
C ILE A 804 -3.98 -28.87 -9.67
N ALA A 805 -2.74 -29.33 -9.85
CA ALA A 805 -2.27 -30.60 -9.34
C ALA A 805 -1.91 -30.50 -7.84
N ILE A 806 -2.10 -31.57 -7.07
CA ILE A 806 -1.77 -31.60 -5.62
C ILE A 806 -0.31 -31.23 -5.36
N LYS A 807 0.60 -31.70 -6.22
CA LYS A 807 2.04 -31.42 -6.12
C LYS A 807 2.40 -29.93 -6.25
N ASP A 808 1.51 -29.14 -6.84
CA ASP A 808 1.71 -27.70 -7.04
C ASP A 808 1.06 -26.87 -5.91
N LEU A 809 0.42 -27.51 -4.93
CA LEU A 809 -0.18 -26.82 -3.79
C LEU A 809 0.89 -26.45 -2.76
N PRO A 810 0.92 -25.19 -2.29
CA PRO A 810 1.82 -24.79 -1.20
C PRO A 810 1.39 -25.35 0.17
N LEU A 811 0.16 -25.88 0.26
CA LEU A 811 -0.43 -26.41 1.48
C LEU A 811 -0.21 -27.92 1.60
N LEU A 812 0.44 -28.35 2.67
CA LEU A 812 0.76 -29.76 2.93
C LEU A 812 -0.36 -30.50 3.68
N GLY A 813 -0.50 -31.79 3.39
CA GLY A 813 -1.41 -32.69 4.10
C GLY A 813 -2.82 -32.77 3.48
N HIS A 814 -3.40 -33.98 3.54
CA HIS A 814 -4.67 -34.30 2.88
C HIS A 814 -5.86 -33.44 3.35
N HIS A 815 -5.86 -33.01 4.62
CA HIS A 815 -6.90 -32.13 5.16
C HIS A 815 -6.94 -30.75 4.48
N ASN A 816 -5.82 -30.26 3.93
CA ASN A 816 -5.78 -28.97 3.23
C ASN A 816 -6.46 -29.02 1.86
N LEU A 817 -6.65 -30.21 1.28
CA LEU A 817 -7.42 -30.37 0.05
C LEU A 817 -8.89 -29.93 0.25
N TYR A 818 -9.45 -30.15 1.44
CA TYR A 818 -10.77 -29.62 1.81
C TYR A 818 -10.80 -28.09 1.96
N ASN A 819 -9.64 -27.44 2.19
CA ASN A 819 -9.54 -25.98 2.24
C ASN A 819 -9.39 -25.36 0.83
N VAL A 820 -8.73 -26.08 -0.08
CA VAL A 820 -8.49 -25.64 -1.46
C VAL A 820 -9.76 -25.70 -2.31
N ALA A 821 -10.55 -26.77 -2.20
CA ALA A 821 -11.72 -26.96 -3.05
C ALA A 821 -12.76 -25.80 -2.96
N PRO A 822 -13.12 -25.27 -1.78
CA PRO A 822 -13.98 -24.09 -1.70
C PRO A 822 -13.39 -22.84 -2.34
N ALA A 823 -12.07 -22.62 -2.26
CA ALA A 823 -11.43 -21.47 -2.90
C ALA A 823 -11.53 -21.55 -4.43
N ILE A 824 -11.41 -22.75 -5.01
CA ILE A 824 -11.64 -22.99 -6.44
C ILE A 824 -13.09 -22.69 -6.80
N ILE A 825 -14.06 -23.19 -6.02
CA ILE A 825 -15.48 -22.95 -6.27
C ILE A 825 -15.79 -21.45 -6.22
N VAL A 826 -15.36 -20.75 -5.16
CA VAL A 826 -15.62 -19.32 -5.01
C VAL A 826 -15.01 -18.53 -6.17
N GLY A 827 -13.75 -18.78 -6.53
CA GLY A 827 -13.13 -18.12 -7.68
C GLY A 827 -13.92 -18.33 -8.98
N ALA A 828 -14.37 -19.55 -9.23
CA ALA A 828 -15.16 -19.88 -10.42
C ALA A 828 -16.54 -19.22 -10.43
N GLU A 829 -17.24 -19.18 -9.29
CA GLU A 829 -18.55 -18.51 -9.18
C GLU A 829 -18.45 -17.00 -9.35
N LEU A 830 -17.27 -16.41 -9.12
CA LEU A 830 -16.99 -14.99 -9.36
C LEU A 830 -16.39 -14.72 -10.74
N GLY A 831 -16.38 -15.71 -11.64
CA GLY A 831 -15.99 -15.55 -13.04
C GLY A 831 -14.49 -15.70 -13.32
N LEU A 832 -13.69 -16.15 -12.35
CA LEU A 832 -12.26 -16.41 -12.57
C LEU A 832 -12.07 -17.70 -13.38
N SER A 833 -11.11 -17.68 -14.31
CA SER A 833 -10.72 -18.87 -15.07
C SER A 833 -9.94 -19.87 -14.18
N PRO A 834 -9.94 -21.17 -14.50
CA PRO A 834 -9.10 -22.16 -13.81
C PRO A 834 -7.62 -21.81 -13.75
N PHE A 835 -7.10 -21.16 -14.80
CA PHE A 835 -5.71 -20.69 -14.83
C PHE A 835 -5.45 -19.60 -13.78
N GLN A 836 -6.31 -18.58 -13.71
CA GLN A 836 -6.23 -17.50 -12.73
C GLN A 836 -6.32 -18.02 -11.28
N ILE A 837 -7.25 -18.96 -11.05
CA ILE A 837 -7.43 -19.60 -9.75
C ILE A 837 -6.16 -20.38 -9.36
N ALA A 838 -5.63 -21.20 -10.28
CA ALA A 838 -4.43 -21.99 -10.04
C ALA A 838 -3.20 -21.12 -9.78
N ALA A 839 -3.00 -20.07 -10.57
CA ALA A 839 -1.89 -19.13 -10.41
C ALA A 839 -1.92 -18.48 -9.01
N ALA A 840 -3.10 -18.04 -8.56
CA ALA A 840 -3.26 -17.46 -7.23
C ALA A 840 -3.04 -18.49 -6.10
N ILE A 841 -3.56 -19.72 -6.22
CA ILE A 841 -3.35 -20.77 -5.20
C ILE A 841 -1.86 -21.11 -5.06
N LYS A 842 -1.09 -21.14 -6.15
CA LYS A 842 0.36 -21.44 -6.12
C LYS A 842 1.16 -20.42 -5.33
N THR A 843 0.72 -19.15 -5.29
CA THR A 843 1.41 -18.08 -4.56
C THR A 843 0.94 -17.94 -3.11
N PHE A 844 -0.05 -18.74 -2.68
CA PHE A 844 -0.58 -18.66 -1.33
C PHE A 844 0.46 -19.04 -0.29
N GLN A 845 0.70 -18.15 0.67
CA GLN A 845 1.53 -18.43 1.83
C GLN A 845 0.67 -18.90 3.00
N THR A 846 1.14 -19.94 3.71
CA THR A 846 0.45 -20.45 4.89
C THR A 846 0.38 -19.40 5.99
N LEU A 847 -0.66 -19.46 6.83
CA LEU A 847 -0.74 -18.59 8.01
C LEU A 847 0.51 -18.77 8.89
N PRO A 848 1.05 -17.69 9.48
CA PRO A 848 2.17 -17.78 10.40
C PRO A 848 1.93 -18.84 11.47
N HIS A 849 2.98 -19.62 11.78
CA HIS A 849 2.97 -20.67 12.81
C HIS A 849 2.04 -21.86 12.58
N ARG A 850 1.57 -22.09 11.34
CA ARG A 850 0.71 -23.22 10.99
C ARG A 850 1.30 -24.01 9.83
N LEU A 851 2.02 -25.09 10.15
CA LEU A 851 2.86 -25.85 9.21
C LEU A 851 3.66 -24.92 8.27
N GLN A 852 4.15 -23.81 8.81
CA GLN A 852 4.86 -22.79 8.06
C GLN A 852 6.28 -23.29 7.77
N LYS A 853 6.66 -23.36 6.49
CA LYS A 853 8.05 -23.62 6.11
C LYS A 853 8.91 -22.42 6.53
N VAL A 854 9.81 -22.61 7.49
CA VAL A 854 10.69 -21.57 8.04
C VAL A 854 11.96 -21.44 7.20
N ALA A 855 12.63 -22.55 6.96
CA ALA A 855 13.90 -22.58 6.26
C ALA A 855 14.13 -23.96 5.63
N GLU A 856 15.05 -23.99 4.69
CA GLU A 856 15.61 -25.21 4.12
C GLU A 856 17.13 -25.11 4.16
N ILE A 857 17.78 -25.93 4.97
CA ILE A 857 19.23 -25.89 5.23
C ILE A 857 19.78 -27.30 5.07
N ALA A 858 20.79 -27.49 4.20
CA ALA A 858 21.50 -28.76 4.02
C ALA A 858 20.58 -30.00 3.93
N ASP A 859 19.60 -29.97 3.00
CA ASP A 859 18.58 -31.01 2.77
C ASP A 859 17.60 -31.28 3.94
N VAL A 860 17.45 -30.32 4.84
CA VAL A 860 16.53 -30.36 5.98
C VAL A 860 15.56 -29.22 5.86
N ILE A 861 14.27 -29.50 5.96
CA ILE A 861 13.21 -28.50 5.98
C ILE A 861 12.70 -28.32 7.40
N TYR A 862 12.63 -27.07 7.85
CA TYR A 862 12.13 -26.71 9.17
C TYR A 862 10.70 -26.18 9.05
N TYR A 863 9.78 -26.78 9.79
CA TYR A 863 8.37 -26.38 9.83
C TYR A 863 7.97 -25.89 11.22
N ASP A 864 7.41 -24.68 11.25
CA ASP A 864 6.80 -24.07 12.43
C ASP A 864 5.29 -24.35 12.42
N ASP A 865 4.87 -25.20 13.36
CA ASP A 865 3.48 -25.49 13.67
C ASP A 865 3.19 -25.21 15.16
N SER A 866 3.75 -24.11 15.68
CA SER A 866 3.62 -23.75 17.10
C SER A 866 2.16 -23.52 17.55
N LEU A 867 1.24 -23.28 16.60
CA LEU A 867 -0.20 -23.18 16.82
C LEU A 867 -0.83 -24.53 17.23
N SER A 868 -0.18 -25.66 16.98
CA SER A 868 -0.60 -27.01 17.41
C SER A 868 -0.47 -27.22 18.91
N THR A 869 -1.37 -26.59 19.66
CA THR A 869 -1.41 -26.57 21.13
C THR A 869 -2.20 -27.74 21.75
N THR A 870 -2.70 -28.67 20.94
CA THR A 870 -3.40 -29.89 21.38
C THR A 870 -2.83 -31.14 20.71
N PRO A 871 -2.97 -32.34 21.32
CA PRO A 871 -2.49 -33.59 20.74
C PRO A 871 -3.05 -33.85 19.33
N GLU A 872 -4.32 -33.56 19.09
CA GLU A 872 -5.00 -33.79 17.81
C GLU A 872 -4.49 -32.86 16.70
N ALA A 873 -4.05 -31.65 17.06
CA ALA A 873 -3.42 -30.76 16.09
C ALA A 873 -2.05 -31.31 15.67
N THR A 874 -1.24 -31.77 16.63
CA THR A 874 0.03 -32.41 16.34
C THR A 874 -0.10 -33.71 15.55
N MET A 875 -1.12 -34.54 15.83
CA MET A 875 -1.38 -35.74 15.03
C MET A 875 -1.62 -35.40 13.55
N ALA A 876 -2.37 -34.32 13.27
CA ALA A 876 -2.60 -33.87 11.88
C ALA A 876 -1.32 -33.33 11.22
N GLY A 877 -0.47 -32.63 11.98
CA GLY A 877 0.85 -32.18 11.52
C GLY A 877 1.75 -33.37 11.15
N LEU A 878 1.86 -34.37 12.02
CA LEU A 878 2.66 -35.58 11.78
C LEU A 878 2.23 -36.35 10.53
N GLN A 879 0.92 -36.49 10.32
CA GLN A 879 0.37 -37.16 9.13
C GLN A 879 0.74 -36.45 7.82
N SER A 880 1.04 -35.15 7.86
CA SER A 880 1.42 -34.38 6.66
C SER A 880 2.82 -34.72 6.14
N PHE A 881 3.65 -35.39 6.96
CA PHE A 881 5.03 -35.77 6.64
C PHE A 881 5.25 -37.30 6.69
N GLN A 882 4.18 -38.09 6.56
CA GLN A 882 4.29 -39.55 6.62
C GLN A 882 5.25 -40.08 5.53
N GLY A 883 6.22 -40.90 5.95
CA GLY A 883 7.24 -41.46 5.07
C GLY A 883 8.53 -40.64 4.94
N GLN A 884 8.61 -39.46 5.56
CA GLN A 884 9.81 -38.62 5.61
C GLN A 884 10.67 -38.91 6.85
N TRP A 885 11.94 -38.50 6.81
CA TRP A 885 12.80 -38.50 7.99
C TRP A 885 12.39 -37.36 8.93
N LEU A 886 11.49 -37.64 9.88
CA LEU A 886 10.82 -36.63 10.70
C LEU A 886 11.36 -36.58 12.14
N ILE A 887 11.69 -35.38 12.62
CA ILE A 887 12.02 -35.08 14.02
C ILE A 887 10.93 -34.16 14.57
N LEU A 888 10.31 -34.54 15.69
CA LEU A 888 9.24 -33.79 16.34
C LEU A 888 9.77 -33.01 17.56
N LEU A 889 9.55 -31.71 17.59
CA LEU A 889 9.71 -30.88 18.77
C LEU A 889 8.35 -30.71 19.46
N ALA A 890 8.21 -31.20 20.69
CA ALA A 890 6.93 -31.21 21.41
C ALA A 890 7.06 -30.88 22.90
N GLY A 891 5.95 -30.54 23.57
CA GLY A 891 5.92 -30.21 24.99
C GLY A 891 5.62 -28.73 25.29
N GLY A 892 5.45 -28.43 26.57
CA GLY A 892 4.97 -27.14 27.08
C GLY A 892 4.06 -27.30 28.30
N TYR A 893 3.03 -26.45 28.39
CA TYR A 893 2.17 -26.29 29.56
C TYR A 893 1.15 -27.42 29.76
N GLU A 894 0.95 -27.78 31.03
CA GLU A 894 0.02 -28.81 31.48
C GLU A 894 -1.43 -28.32 31.46
N ARG A 895 -2.31 -29.11 30.83
CA ARG A 895 -3.77 -28.92 30.87
C ARG A 895 -4.52 -30.25 31.01
N HIS A 896 -3.87 -31.26 31.59
CA HIS A 896 -4.34 -32.63 31.72
C HIS A 896 -4.69 -33.28 30.38
N GLN A 897 -3.92 -32.96 29.33
CA GLN A 897 -4.10 -33.58 28.02
C GLN A 897 -3.81 -35.09 28.07
N ASP A 898 -4.53 -35.87 27.26
CA ASP A 898 -4.24 -37.28 27.02
C ASP A 898 -3.29 -37.41 25.81
N PHE A 899 -2.17 -38.09 26.03
CA PHE A 899 -1.14 -38.32 25.01
C PHE A 899 -1.17 -39.75 24.43
N GLY A 900 -2.09 -40.61 24.86
CA GLY A 900 -2.16 -42.02 24.45
C GLY A 900 -2.32 -42.20 22.94
N GLU A 901 -3.27 -41.50 22.32
CA GLU A 901 -3.47 -41.55 20.86
C GLU A 901 -2.29 -40.96 20.10
N LEU A 902 -1.80 -39.79 20.54
CA LEU A 902 -0.64 -39.12 19.93
C LEU A 902 0.61 -40.02 19.96
N ALA A 903 0.86 -40.72 21.07
CA ALA A 903 1.95 -41.69 21.19
C ALA A 903 1.84 -42.80 20.13
N GLY A 904 0.63 -43.33 19.92
CA GLY A 904 0.36 -44.30 18.85
C GLY A 904 0.64 -43.73 17.45
N VAL A 905 0.25 -42.46 17.19
CA VAL A 905 0.51 -41.79 15.90
C VAL A 905 2.00 -41.54 15.68
N ILE A 906 2.74 -41.10 16.69
CA ILE A 906 4.20 -40.89 16.62
C ILE A 906 4.90 -42.19 16.21
N LEU A 907 4.53 -43.32 16.80
CA LEU A 907 5.08 -44.64 16.47
C LEU A 907 4.69 -45.07 15.05
N LYS A 908 3.42 -44.92 14.66
CA LYS A 908 2.91 -45.30 13.32
C LYS A 908 3.50 -44.46 12.18
N THR A 909 3.73 -43.18 12.42
CA THR A 909 4.32 -42.25 11.44
C THR A 909 5.85 -42.38 11.36
N GLN A 910 6.45 -43.24 12.19
CA GLN A 910 7.89 -43.51 12.25
C GLN A 910 8.74 -42.26 12.46
N VAL A 911 8.29 -41.37 13.35
CA VAL A 911 9.11 -40.25 13.85
C VAL A 911 10.46 -40.80 14.30
N ARG A 912 11.56 -40.18 13.86
CA ARG A 912 12.92 -40.65 14.13
C ARG A 912 13.43 -40.21 15.48
N ALA A 913 13.10 -38.99 15.87
CA ALA A 913 13.42 -38.47 17.19
C ALA A 913 12.32 -37.53 17.70
N VAL A 914 12.14 -37.53 19.03
CA VAL A 914 11.33 -36.56 19.75
C VAL A 914 12.23 -35.69 20.63
N VAL A 915 12.09 -34.38 20.50
CA VAL A 915 12.80 -33.37 21.29
C VAL A 915 11.78 -32.66 22.15
N LEU A 916 11.89 -32.81 23.48
CA LEU A 916 10.78 -32.61 24.39
C LEU A 916 11.04 -31.48 25.39
N PHE A 917 10.13 -30.52 25.44
CA PHE A 917 10.12 -29.43 26.40
C PHE A 917 9.34 -29.82 27.67
N PRO A 918 9.81 -29.43 28.86
CA PRO A 918 9.03 -29.56 30.08
C PRO A 918 7.79 -28.64 30.03
N THR A 919 6.72 -28.95 30.77
CA THR A 919 6.56 -30.13 31.65
C THR A 919 5.92 -31.31 30.90
N THR A 920 5.02 -31.02 29.96
CA THR A 920 4.22 -32.06 29.27
C THR A 920 5.03 -32.99 28.36
N GLY A 921 6.21 -32.57 27.88
CA GLY A 921 7.09 -33.44 27.09
C GLY A 921 7.47 -34.72 27.83
N ILE A 922 7.72 -34.64 29.14
CA ILE A 922 8.04 -35.80 29.98
C ILE A 922 6.87 -36.81 29.99
N ARG A 923 5.64 -36.32 30.11
CA ARG A 923 4.43 -37.15 30.07
C ARG A 923 4.20 -37.76 28.69
N LEU A 924 4.43 -36.99 27.62
CA LEU A 924 4.37 -37.51 26.26
C LEU A 924 5.38 -38.64 26.05
N TRP A 925 6.61 -38.52 26.56
CA TRP A 925 7.60 -39.59 26.51
C TRP A 925 7.17 -40.85 27.27
N GLN A 926 6.56 -40.69 28.46
CA GLN A 926 6.00 -41.81 29.21
C GLN A 926 4.87 -42.51 28.45
N ALA A 927 4.00 -41.75 27.78
CA ALA A 927 2.95 -42.29 26.93
C ALA A 927 3.54 -43.08 25.74
N ILE A 928 4.57 -42.54 25.06
CA ILE A 928 5.29 -43.24 23.97
C ILE A 928 5.91 -44.55 24.46
N LYS A 929 6.59 -44.55 25.62
CA LYS A 929 7.18 -45.78 26.19
C LYS A 929 6.13 -46.83 26.54
N THR A 930 5.00 -46.40 27.08
CA THR A 930 3.87 -47.30 27.41
C THR A 930 3.28 -47.91 26.14
N ALA A 931 3.03 -47.09 25.11
CA ALA A 931 2.55 -47.56 23.82
C ALA A 931 3.55 -48.51 23.14
N TRP A 932 4.86 -48.23 23.24
CA TRP A 932 5.92 -49.08 22.70
C TRP A 932 5.96 -50.45 23.36
N LYS A 933 5.88 -50.56 24.69
CA LYS A 933 5.87 -51.86 25.38
C LYS A 933 4.80 -52.83 24.85
N ASN A 934 3.64 -52.29 24.45
CA ASN A 934 2.56 -53.09 23.89
C ASN A 934 2.81 -53.52 22.43
N LEU A 935 3.64 -52.75 21.69
CA LEU A 935 3.90 -52.93 20.26
C LEU A 935 5.25 -53.60 19.96
N GLU A 936 6.19 -53.57 20.91
CA GLU A 936 7.55 -54.11 20.80
C GLU A 936 7.59 -55.58 20.31
N PRO A 937 6.72 -56.49 20.80
CA PRO A 937 6.68 -57.87 20.28
C PRO A 937 6.34 -57.98 18.79
N TYR A 938 5.68 -56.96 18.24
CA TYR A 938 5.22 -56.89 16.85
C TYR A 938 6.09 -55.95 15.99
N ALA A 939 7.04 -55.23 16.58
CA ALA A 939 7.78 -54.14 15.95
C ALA A 939 8.53 -54.58 14.68
N ALA A 940 9.18 -55.75 14.72
CA ALA A 940 9.90 -56.32 13.57
C ALA A 940 8.97 -56.66 12.40
N LYS A 941 7.72 -57.11 12.66
CA LYS A 941 6.71 -57.39 11.63
C LYS A 941 6.10 -56.11 11.05
N LEU A 942 5.98 -55.07 11.86
CA LEU A 942 5.37 -53.79 11.49
C LEU A 942 6.40 -52.77 10.94
N GLY A 943 7.70 -53.10 10.97
CA GLY A 943 8.77 -52.19 10.57
C GLY A 943 8.86 -50.93 11.44
N MET A 944 8.48 -51.02 12.72
CA MET A 944 8.44 -49.89 13.65
C MET A 944 9.67 -49.87 14.56
N ALA A 945 10.10 -48.68 14.97
CA ALA A 945 11.18 -48.49 15.93
C ALA A 945 10.77 -47.43 16.97
N LEU A 946 11.29 -47.55 18.20
CA LEU A 946 11.14 -46.51 19.21
C LEU A 946 11.95 -45.27 18.77
N PRO A 947 11.37 -44.06 18.74
CA PRO A 947 12.11 -42.85 18.39
C PRO A 947 13.23 -42.56 19.39
N ALA A 948 14.33 -41.97 18.90
CA ALA A 948 15.32 -41.36 19.76
C ALA A 948 14.70 -40.19 20.55
N HIS A 949 15.31 -39.81 21.67
CA HIS A 949 14.72 -38.87 22.61
C HIS A 949 15.76 -37.90 23.17
N ALA A 950 15.39 -36.62 23.28
CA ALA A 950 16.13 -35.62 24.04
C ALA A 950 15.16 -34.71 24.81
N GLU A 951 15.50 -34.39 26.07
CA GLU A 951 14.84 -33.35 26.86
C GLU A 951 15.63 -32.05 26.78
N VAL A 952 14.93 -30.93 26.63
CA VAL A 952 15.54 -29.61 26.42
C VAL A 952 14.80 -28.53 27.19
N ALA A 953 15.51 -27.51 27.65
CA ALA A 953 14.92 -26.38 28.36
C ALA A 953 14.63 -25.20 27.43
N THR A 954 15.46 -25.03 26.38
CA THR A 954 15.39 -23.87 25.47
C THR A 954 15.22 -24.28 24.01
N MET A 955 14.71 -23.37 23.18
CA MET A 955 14.51 -23.65 21.75
C MET A 955 15.84 -23.84 21.00
N THR A 956 16.89 -23.11 21.40
CA THR A 956 18.24 -23.27 20.87
C THR A 956 18.80 -24.67 21.15
N GLU A 957 18.62 -25.17 22.38
CA GLU A 957 18.95 -26.56 22.72
C GLU A 957 18.13 -27.55 21.90
N ALA A 958 16.85 -27.25 21.64
CA ALA A 958 15.98 -28.10 20.86
C ALA A 958 16.47 -28.27 19.42
N ILE A 959 16.86 -27.18 18.75
CA ILE A 959 17.43 -27.23 17.40
C ILE A 959 18.79 -27.93 17.41
N ALA A 960 19.65 -27.64 18.39
CA ALA A 960 20.95 -28.31 18.53
C ALA A 960 20.79 -29.83 18.75
N ALA A 961 19.80 -30.26 19.54
CA ALA A 961 19.46 -31.66 19.75
C ALA A 961 18.88 -32.29 18.47
N ALA A 962 17.95 -31.62 17.80
CA ALA A 962 17.37 -32.08 16.54
C ALA A 962 18.45 -32.30 15.48
N ARG A 963 19.42 -31.39 15.36
CA ARG A 963 20.55 -31.50 14.40
C ARG A 963 21.37 -32.79 14.60
N LYS A 964 21.47 -33.32 15.83
CA LYS A 964 22.18 -34.58 16.13
C LYS A 964 21.46 -35.83 15.62
N PHE A 965 20.15 -35.74 15.33
CA PHE A 965 19.33 -36.87 14.87
C PHE A 965 19.04 -36.83 13.36
N LEU A 966 19.65 -35.89 12.63
CA LEU A 966 19.56 -35.80 11.18
C LEU A 966 20.48 -36.85 10.51
N PRO A 967 20.13 -37.30 9.30
CA PRO A 967 20.98 -38.24 8.57
C PRO A 967 22.32 -37.57 8.21
N GLU A 968 23.42 -38.32 8.25
CA GLU A 968 24.73 -37.83 7.82
C GLU A 968 24.68 -37.40 6.34
N SER A 969 25.15 -36.17 6.06
CA SER A 969 25.33 -35.64 4.71
C SER A 969 26.20 -36.61 3.89
N LYS A 970 25.70 -37.07 2.74
CA LYS A 970 26.47 -37.84 1.76
C LYS A 970 27.55 -36.97 1.11
N THR A 971 28.63 -36.69 1.81
CA THR A 971 29.83 -36.02 1.27
C THR A 971 31.13 -36.80 1.49
N ASN A 972 31.07 -38.10 1.83
CA ASN A 972 32.30 -38.90 1.91
C ASN A 972 32.11 -40.37 1.46
N PRO A 973 32.66 -40.81 0.30
CA PRO A 973 32.53 -42.18 -0.19
C PRO A 973 33.64 -43.08 0.36
N GLN A 974 33.84 -43.15 1.67
CA GLN A 974 34.78 -44.10 2.28
C GLN A 974 34.52 -44.32 3.78
N LYS A 975 33.61 -45.26 4.08
CA LYS A 975 33.60 -46.19 5.23
C LYS A 975 32.18 -46.74 5.38
N SER A 976 31.88 -47.81 4.66
CA SER A 976 30.67 -48.60 4.87
C SER A 976 30.95 -49.67 5.92
N THR A 977 30.38 -49.52 7.12
CA THR A 977 30.21 -50.62 8.07
C THR A 977 28.75 -50.74 8.48
N GLY A 978 28.18 -51.95 8.31
CA GLY A 978 27.19 -52.52 9.21
C GLY A 978 25.71 -52.23 8.96
N GLU A 979 25.27 -50.98 8.89
CA GLU A 979 23.85 -50.64 9.14
C GLU A 979 23.05 -50.24 7.88
N ALA A 980 23.59 -50.51 6.70
CA ALA A 980 23.03 -50.11 5.41
C ALA A 980 21.89 -51.01 4.86
N LYS A 981 21.08 -51.65 5.73
CA LYS A 981 19.98 -52.53 5.28
C LYS A 981 18.56 -52.03 5.59
N ILE A 982 18.40 -50.93 6.33
CA ILE A 982 17.08 -50.28 6.55
C ILE A 982 16.90 -49.01 5.68
N ALA A 983 17.99 -48.48 5.10
CA ALA A 983 18.00 -47.25 4.32
C ALA A 983 17.45 -47.35 2.87
N VAL A 984 16.92 -48.51 2.45
CA VAL A 984 16.68 -48.79 1.01
C VAL A 984 15.26 -48.41 0.52
N LYS A 985 14.45 -47.69 1.31
CA LYS A 985 13.10 -47.24 0.85
C LYS A 985 12.73 -45.77 1.09
N ILE A 986 13.65 -44.92 1.53
CA ILE A 986 13.43 -43.46 1.60
C ILE A 986 14.08 -42.84 0.35
N LYS A 987 13.42 -42.99 -0.81
CA LYS A 987 13.89 -42.37 -2.06
C LYS A 987 13.57 -40.85 -2.03
N ASN A 988 14.61 -40.03 -2.14
CA ASN A 988 14.59 -38.61 -2.57
C ASN A 988 13.82 -37.56 -1.74
N GLN A 989 13.46 -37.81 -0.48
CA GLN A 989 12.77 -36.80 0.35
C GLN A 989 13.70 -36.18 1.40
N LYS A 990 13.68 -34.84 1.49
CA LYS A 990 14.42 -34.05 2.48
C LYS A 990 13.99 -34.41 3.90
N ALA A 991 14.91 -34.31 4.86
CA ALA A 991 14.59 -34.51 6.27
C ALA A 991 13.72 -33.36 6.79
N VAL A 992 12.91 -33.60 7.81
CA VAL A 992 11.99 -32.61 8.38
C VAL A 992 12.20 -32.45 9.87
N VAL A 993 12.32 -31.21 10.33
CA VAL A 993 12.23 -30.83 11.73
C VAL A 993 10.92 -30.07 11.92
N LEU A 994 10.01 -30.63 12.70
CA LEU A 994 8.66 -30.10 12.93
C LEU A 994 8.50 -29.64 14.38
N LEU A 995 8.29 -28.34 14.59
CA LEU A 995 7.77 -27.84 15.86
C LEU A 995 6.25 -28.00 15.90
N SER A 996 5.76 -29.03 16.56
CA SER A 996 4.32 -29.27 16.72
C SER A 996 4.01 -29.66 18.18
N PRO A 997 3.77 -28.66 19.06
CA PRO A 997 3.98 -28.83 20.49
C PRO A 997 3.05 -29.77 21.24
N ALA A 998 1.86 -30.07 20.70
CA ALA A 998 0.78 -30.82 21.36
C ALA A 998 0.26 -30.21 22.68
N SER A 999 0.81 -29.05 23.07
CA SER A 999 0.59 -28.40 24.35
C SER A 999 0.59 -26.88 24.19
N ALA A 1000 -0.12 -26.20 25.09
CA ALA A 1000 -0.04 -24.75 25.20
C ALA A 1000 1.39 -24.30 25.54
N SER A 1001 1.73 -23.08 25.17
CA SER A 1001 3.10 -22.54 25.20
C SER A 1001 3.50 -21.92 26.54
N PHE A 1002 2.53 -21.64 27.41
CA PHE A 1002 2.73 -20.93 28.67
C PHE A 1002 3.77 -21.63 29.57
N ASN A 1003 4.42 -20.87 30.46
CA ASN A 1003 5.55 -21.27 31.32
C ASN A 1003 6.94 -21.11 30.65
N THR A 1004 7.21 -21.81 29.54
CA THR A 1004 8.50 -21.68 28.81
C THR A 1004 8.50 -20.53 27.81
N PHE A 1005 7.31 -20.18 27.29
CA PHE A 1005 7.11 -19.14 26.28
C PHE A 1005 5.95 -18.24 26.67
N LYS A 1006 5.94 -17.00 26.17
CA LYS A 1006 4.88 -16.01 26.48
C LYS A 1006 3.52 -16.46 25.94
N ASP A 1007 3.50 -16.89 24.69
CA ASP A 1007 2.33 -17.42 23.97
C ASP A 1007 2.83 -18.29 22.80
N TYR A 1008 1.92 -18.82 21.98
CA TYR A 1008 2.31 -19.71 20.88
C TYR A 1008 3.12 -18.95 19.82
N HIS A 1009 2.87 -17.64 19.64
CA HIS A 1009 3.57 -16.79 18.69
C HIS A 1009 5.03 -16.62 19.11
N ASP A 1010 5.29 -16.27 20.39
CA ASP A 1010 6.64 -16.23 20.97
C ASP A 1010 7.40 -17.54 20.79
N ARG A 1011 6.72 -18.68 20.99
CA ARG A 1011 7.32 -20.01 20.77
C ARG A 1011 7.71 -20.25 19.32
N GLY A 1012 6.86 -19.84 18.37
CA GLY A 1012 7.13 -19.95 16.93
C GLY A 1012 8.29 -19.05 16.50
N LEU A 1013 8.30 -17.79 16.94
CA LEU A 1013 9.40 -16.85 16.67
C LEU A 1013 10.75 -17.39 17.16
N LYS A 1014 10.82 -17.88 18.41
CA LYS A 1014 12.06 -18.46 18.94
C LYS A 1014 12.53 -19.69 18.15
N PHE A 1015 11.61 -20.45 17.57
CA PHE A 1015 11.97 -21.57 16.68
C PHE A 1015 12.55 -21.05 15.37
N GLN A 1016 11.93 -20.03 14.77
CA GLN A 1016 12.44 -19.40 13.56
C GLN A 1016 13.85 -18.82 13.78
N GLU A 1017 14.04 -18.09 14.87
CA GLU A 1017 15.35 -17.57 15.29
C GLU A 1017 16.36 -18.70 15.46
N ALA A 1018 16.04 -19.73 16.24
CA ALA A 1018 16.95 -20.85 16.53
C ALA A 1018 17.33 -21.66 15.29
N VAL A 1019 16.46 -21.73 14.27
CA VAL A 1019 16.76 -22.40 12.99
C VAL A 1019 17.77 -21.60 12.17
N THR A 1020 17.73 -20.27 12.24
CA THR A 1020 18.63 -19.36 11.51
C THR A 1020 20.02 -19.18 12.14
N ILE A 1021 20.23 -19.71 13.36
CA ILE A 1021 21.52 -19.75 14.07
C ILE A 1021 22.25 -21.04 13.76
#